data_AF-A0A7C3J240-F1
#
_entry.id   AF-A0A7C3J240-F1
#
_cell.length_a   1.000
_cell.length_b   1.000
_cell.length_c   1.000
_cell.angle_alpha   90.00
_cell.angle_beta   90.00
_cell.angle_gamma   90.00
#
_symmetry.space_group_name_H-M   'P 1'
#
loop_
_entity.id
_entity.type
_entity.pdbx_description
1 polymer ?
#
loop_
_entity_poly.entity_id
_entity_poly.type
_entity_poly.pdbx_seq_one_letter_code
_entity_poly.pdbx_strand_id
1 'polypeptide(L)'
;MPRKLWSRLAVALVLAAWPLQAEERPFSAYSADGGQVVVSHEGQEYARLSVIAWGPKWAWTGLPGQMRSQQGAAVGTIAGKLSGSGVPVRVALRAAAPEPKRLELSYELQAEADTALTFICVELAPGKLFEGRDVVVEAEGKQTPVRYPFSKSGLGSRVEAIRLVDPQGGATVVRFDPPCEVASDGAARIVLAKEKLAGGKPVRLGLTVELPSALNWYPTMAEVPDEPGLDTWYPWQATGDSAAGAIGLQDWLEAPAGRHGRITRQGDQLVYNGQPIKLWGINLCYSTCAPEKPLADKRAAFYRKYGINAVRLHKYADGPGWAGIQSKDSFVEFDPEGLDRMDYQIAKFKEAGIYVKLSAHFGSQKLGPADKKLVPYLEEFGPFKGNRIETPHSGIQYSPELQNVQILHATNLLQHKNPYTGLTYAEDPAIAFLEILNEQSILFYTSMAPLKASPTLRKQVGARFCEWLRKKYGSQEGLVAVWGKAAFDSFAGEGFKTDGEHLDKGNILPIGNPWFWDPAQIEGSQAFRKRRLLDSLQFLYELQCECYQRFVRAVREAGYQGEIVSSNWQAGRAFSHFANLHSDYLVGTIDRHNYFGARANDSMLARAGSGLLSTGMQQVADRPFMLSEWIHVFPNEWGVEGPAILGAYGMGLQGWDVSFMFQNRDTGAFSDRIGRDQWDVTAPQVLGVFPAVARQILRGDVKEADLVAARNVHPASLFEGKLGFDDKVVQGYDSKELDSSKVPARALAVARSVVAFTSDYQETPVFDVRPHEKDGALVSATGQLRWMESARNPGGCFTMDTPGTKALVGFAQGQKCELGGVAIEPQCRFAAIYVTARAKDKTIANAPELLVVAIARARNTGMKFSPAGDRMLAKGEAPILMEPVKARIAFGRAGAAKVTVLDQDGKPTDRVLPVENGAFAIDGARDKTPYYLITFGQ
;
A
#
# COMPACT_ATOMS: atom_id res chain seq x y z
N MET A 1 -13.82 -72.90 -1.30
CA MET A 1 -12.99 -74.10 -1.06
C MET A 1 -12.59 -74.70 -2.42
N PRO A 2 -11.40 -75.32 -2.62
CA PRO A 2 -10.23 -75.36 -1.73
C PRO A 2 -8.82 -75.29 -2.41
N ARG A 3 -7.82 -74.85 -1.59
CA ARG A 3 -6.41 -75.35 -1.41
C ARG A 3 -5.41 -75.36 -2.59
N LYS A 4 -4.09 -75.17 -2.43
CA LYS A 4 -3.15 -74.63 -1.43
C LYS A 4 -1.74 -74.69 -2.09
N LEU A 5 -0.83 -73.82 -1.60
CA LEU A 5 0.63 -74.04 -1.39
C LEU A 5 1.69 -73.64 -2.46
N TRP A 6 2.85 -73.24 -1.91
CA TRP A 6 4.20 -72.96 -2.45
C TRP A 6 4.45 -71.55 -3.02
N SER A 7 5.52 -70.81 -2.69
CA SER A 7 6.49 -70.78 -1.57
C SER A 7 7.39 -69.56 -1.82
N ARG A 8 7.85 -68.93 -0.74
CA ARG A 8 8.64 -67.69 -0.71
C ARG A 8 10.07 -67.92 -1.24
N LEU A 9 10.57 -67.00 -2.08
CA LEU A 9 11.98 -66.59 -2.08
C LEU A 9 12.02 -65.09 -2.42
N ALA A 10 12.19 -64.28 -1.38
CA ALA A 10 12.48 -62.86 -1.49
C ALA A 10 13.99 -62.70 -1.36
N VAL A 11 14.65 -62.25 -2.43
CA VAL A 11 16.03 -61.75 -2.37
C VAL A 11 15.95 -60.34 -1.79
N ALA A 12 16.36 -60.18 -0.54
CA ALA A 12 16.54 -58.89 0.09
C ALA A 12 17.81 -58.23 -0.46
N LEU A 13 17.66 -57.32 -1.43
CA LEU A 13 18.68 -56.32 -1.74
C LEU A 13 18.57 -55.23 -0.70
N VAL A 14 19.49 -55.23 0.26
CA VAL A 14 19.70 -54.14 1.22
C VAL A 14 20.25 -52.94 0.43
N LEU A 15 19.35 -52.08 -0.06
CA LEU A 15 19.71 -50.69 -0.37
C LEU A 15 19.83 -49.98 0.98
N ALA A 16 21.08 -49.82 1.43
CA ALA A 16 21.41 -48.91 2.51
C ALA A 16 20.95 -47.50 2.10
N ALA A 17 19.77 -47.10 2.54
CA ALA A 17 19.38 -45.71 2.56
C ALA A 17 20.30 -45.02 3.57
N TRP A 18 21.39 -44.41 3.09
CA TRP A 18 22.03 -43.36 3.89
C TRP A 18 20.96 -42.29 4.13
N PRO A 19 20.68 -41.94 5.40
CA PRO A 19 19.90 -40.74 5.65
C PRO A 19 20.68 -39.60 5.01
N LEU A 20 20.08 -38.92 4.03
CA LEU A 20 20.47 -37.57 3.69
C LEU A 20 20.40 -36.79 5.02
N GLN A 21 21.54 -36.62 5.69
CA GLN A 21 21.66 -35.63 6.75
C GLN A 21 21.26 -34.31 6.08
N ALA A 22 20.12 -33.76 6.48
CA ALA A 22 19.77 -32.40 6.12
C ALA A 22 20.96 -31.53 6.57
N GLU A 23 21.62 -30.90 5.61
CA GLU A 23 22.78 -30.05 5.87
C GLU A 23 22.35 -28.97 6.88
N GLU A 24 22.98 -28.96 8.06
CA GLU A 24 22.65 -28.03 9.13
C GLU A 24 22.96 -26.61 8.62
N ARG A 25 21.91 -25.82 8.35
CA ARG A 25 22.09 -24.48 7.78
C ARG A 25 22.64 -23.53 8.84
N PRO A 26 23.69 -22.75 8.52
CA PRO A 26 24.22 -21.80 9.48
C PRO A 26 23.26 -20.62 9.68
N PHE A 27 23.27 -20.08 10.90
CA PHE A 27 22.73 -18.76 11.22
C PHE A 27 23.48 -17.68 10.42
N SER A 28 22.84 -16.53 10.26
CA SER A 28 23.49 -15.32 9.76
C SER A 28 23.26 -14.18 10.75
N ALA A 29 24.32 -13.46 11.12
CA ALA A 29 24.22 -12.27 11.94
C ALA A 29 25.01 -11.11 11.34
N TYR A 30 24.49 -9.91 11.55
CA TYR A 30 25.12 -8.70 11.05
C TYR A 30 24.88 -7.53 11.99
N SER A 31 25.80 -6.56 11.95
CA SER A 31 25.64 -5.27 12.63
C SER A 31 25.08 -4.21 11.68
N ALA A 32 24.11 -3.43 12.16
CA ALA A 32 23.54 -2.29 11.48
C ALA A 32 23.90 -0.97 12.18
N ASP A 33 23.76 0.15 11.46
CA ASP A 33 23.91 1.47 12.05
C ASP A 33 22.97 1.67 13.24
N GLY A 34 23.37 2.51 14.20
CA GLY A 34 22.73 2.63 15.50
C GLY A 34 23.08 1.51 16.48
N GLY A 35 24.09 0.68 16.17
CA GLY A 35 24.61 -0.33 17.08
C GLY A 35 23.71 -1.55 17.27
N GLN A 36 22.83 -1.81 16.30
CA GLN A 36 21.95 -2.97 16.31
C GLN A 36 22.70 -4.22 15.83
N VAL A 37 22.49 -5.36 16.48
CA VAL A 37 22.92 -6.67 15.99
C VAL A 37 21.70 -7.54 15.75
N VAL A 38 21.59 -8.10 14.55
CA VAL A 38 20.49 -8.99 14.15
C VAL A 38 21.02 -10.37 13.89
N VAL A 39 20.37 -11.38 14.46
CA VAL A 39 20.62 -12.80 14.20
C VAL A 39 19.41 -13.36 13.45
N SER A 40 19.66 -14.09 12.39
CA SER A 40 18.65 -14.69 11.51
C SER A 40 18.95 -16.16 11.24
N HIS A 41 17.91 -16.96 11.05
CA HIS A 41 18.00 -18.38 10.73
C HIS A 41 16.91 -18.74 9.72
N GLU A 42 17.29 -19.47 8.66
CA GLU A 42 16.38 -19.91 7.58
C GLU A 42 15.49 -18.79 7.00
N GLY A 43 16.04 -17.57 6.92
CA GLY A 43 15.31 -16.42 6.40
C GLY A 43 14.28 -15.82 7.37
N GLN A 44 14.38 -16.10 8.67
CA GLN A 44 13.60 -15.41 9.71
C GLN A 44 14.51 -14.73 10.71
N GLU A 45 14.12 -13.54 11.18
CA GLU A 45 14.77 -12.94 12.34
C GLU A 45 14.59 -13.84 13.56
N TYR A 46 15.72 -14.27 14.12
CA TYR A 46 15.78 -15.19 15.25
C TYR A 46 15.92 -14.43 16.58
N ALA A 47 16.77 -13.40 16.61
CA ALA A 47 16.89 -12.48 17.74
C ALA A 47 17.50 -11.15 17.28
N ARG A 48 17.17 -10.08 17.99
CA ARG A 48 17.71 -8.73 17.76
C ARG A 48 18.16 -8.11 19.06
N LEU A 49 19.34 -7.48 19.03
CA LEU A 49 19.88 -6.67 20.11
C LEU A 49 19.95 -5.21 19.66
N SER A 50 19.43 -4.27 20.46
CA SER A 50 19.43 -2.84 20.13
C SER A 50 19.55 -1.97 21.38
N VAL A 51 20.28 -0.86 21.31
CA VAL A 51 20.36 0.07 22.45
C VAL A 51 19.22 1.07 22.36
N ILE A 52 18.49 1.24 23.45
CA ILE A 52 17.39 2.21 23.57
C ILE A 52 17.56 3.06 24.82
N ALA A 53 17.12 4.32 24.73
CA ALA A 53 17.34 5.32 25.77
C ALA A 53 16.11 6.21 25.98
N TRP A 54 15.79 6.48 27.25
CA TRP A 54 14.82 7.45 27.68
C TRP A 54 15.40 8.32 28.78
N GLY A 55 15.36 9.64 28.59
CA GLY A 55 15.56 10.59 29.67
C GLY A 55 14.38 10.57 30.66
N PRO A 56 14.31 11.54 31.59
CA PRO A 56 13.29 11.58 32.63
C PRO A 56 11.87 11.55 32.05
N LYS A 57 10.92 10.98 32.80
CA LYS A 57 9.49 10.91 32.43
C LYS A 57 9.24 10.22 31.06
N TRP A 58 10.01 9.16 30.77
CA TRP A 58 9.92 8.41 29.51
C TRP A 58 10.19 9.24 28.25
N ALA A 59 10.99 10.32 28.35
CA ALA A 59 11.36 11.14 27.19
C ALA A 59 12.31 10.37 26.25
N TRP A 60 11.83 9.94 25.08
CA TRP A 60 12.61 9.20 24.09
C TRP A 60 13.91 9.94 23.70
N THR A 61 15.02 9.20 23.61
CA THR A 61 16.33 9.72 23.21
C THR A 61 16.91 8.85 22.08
N GLY A 62 17.11 9.45 20.90
CA GLY A 62 17.82 8.81 19.80
C GLY A 62 19.34 8.83 20.02
N LEU A 63 20.00 7.70 19.75
CA LEU A 63 21.46 7.54 19.79
C LEU A 63 21.96 7.11 18.40
N PRO A 64 22.16 8.04 17.45
CA PRO A 64 22.75 7.71 16.16
C PRO A 64 24.22 7.30 16.30
N GLY A 65 24.71 6.48 15.38
CA GLY A 65 26.12 6.14 15.22
C GLY A 65 26.33 5.13 14.10
N GLN A 66 27.54 5.10 13.54
CA GLN A 66 27.90 4.17 12.47
C GLN A 66 28.74 3.02 13.00
N MET A 67 28.55 1.84 12.42
CA MET A 67 29.36 0.66 12.71
C MET A 67 30.41 0.48 11.62
N ARG A 68 31.63 0.11 12.00
CA ARG A 68 32.72 -0.23 11.07
C ARG A 68 33.28 -1.60 11.35
N SER A 69 33.74 -2.26 10.30
CA SER A 69 34.49 -3.51 10.41
C SER A 69 35.91 -3.22 10.86
N GLN A 70 36.35 -3.84 11.94
CA GLN A 70 37.71 -3.76 12.46
C GLN A 70 38.14 -5.15 12.93
N GLN A 71 39.09 -5.75 12.21
CA GLN A 71 39.62 -7.10 12.52
C GLN A 71 38.51 -8.16 12.69
N GLY A 72 37.49 -8.14 11.83
CA GLY A 72 36.35 -9.08 11.89
C GLY A 72 35.33 -8.79 12.99
N ALA A 73 35.47 -7.68 13.73
CA ALA A 73 34.49 -7.20 14.70
C ALA A 73 33.76 -5.96 14.17
N ALA A 74 32.48 -5.82 14.50
CA ALA A 74 31.75 -4.58 14.36
C ALA A 74 32.13 -3.66 15.53
N VAL A 75 32.67 -2.48 15.26
CA VAL A 75 33.04 -1.50 16.29
C VAL A 75 32.39 -0.17 15.96
N GLY A 76 31.85 0.53 16.95
CA GLY A 76 31.24 1.84 16.75
C GLY A 76 30.86 2.52 18.05
N THR A 77 30.49 3.79 17.97
CA THR A 77 29.97 4.54 19.10
C THR A 77 28.67 5.20 18.68
N ILE A 78 27.61 4.96 19.44
CA ILE A 78 26.35 5.70 19.31
C ILE A 78 26.31 6.79 20.38
N ALA A 79 25.83 7.97 20.03
CA ALA A 79 25.83 9.11 20.96
C ALA A 79 24.66 10.06 20.70
N GLY A 80 24.20 10.72 21.75
CA GLY A 80 23.13 11.71 21.69
C GLY A 80 23.02 12.49 22.99
N LYS A 81 22.12 13.49 23.03
CA LYS A 81 21.80 14.22 24.26
C LYS A 81 20.54 13.62 24.87
N LEU A 82 20.59 13.26 26.15
CA LEU A 82 19.42 12.72 26.85
C LEU A 82 18.28 13.74 26.86
N SER A 83 17.14 13.36 26.30
CA SER A 83 15.96 14.21 26.23
C SER A 83 15.46 14.55 27.64
N GLY A 84 15.19 15.83 27.90
CA GLY A 84 14.78 16.34 29.20
C GLY A 84 15.92 16.82 30.10
N SER A 85 17.12 16.21 30.05
CA SER A 85 18.29 16.68 30.81
C SER A 85 19.34 17.43 29.95
N GLY A 86 19.38 17.15 28.65
CA GLY A 86 20.33 17.74 27.70
C GLY A 86 21.76 17.20 27.81
N VAL A 87 22.02 16.28 28.75
CA VAL A 87 23.36 15.75 29.01
C VAL A 87 23.79 14.80 27.89
N PRO A 88 24.97 14.99 27.28
CA PRO A 88 25.50 14.06 26.29
C PRO A 88 25.81 12.69 26.91
N VAL A 89 25.37 11.65 26.22
CA VAL A 89 25.67 10.26 26.52
C VAL A 89 26.21 9.56 25.29
N ARG A 90 27.10 8.60 25.50
CA ARG A 90 27.66 7.74 24.44
C ARG A 90 27.69 6.30 24.90
N VAL A 91 27.47 5.38 23.98
CA VAL A 91 27.67 3.95 24.16
C VAL A 91 28.67 3.51 23.11
N ALA A 92 29.85 3.04 23.53
CA ALA A 92 30.77 2.34 22.66
C ALA A 92 30.37 0.87 22.56
N LEU A 93 30.38 0.31 21.36
CA LEU A 93 29.95 -1.04 21.06
C LEU A 93 31.05 -1.80 20.32
N ARG A 94 31.22 -3.07 20.70
CA ARG A 94 31.97 -4.05 19.91
C ARG A 94 31.17 -5.35 19.82
N ALA A 95 30.99 -5.90 18.62
CA ALA A 95 30.40 -7.23 18.42
C ALA A 95 31.31 -8.08 17.53
N ALA A 96 31.55 -9.34 17.89
CA ALA A 96 32.40 -10.26 17.13
C ALA A 96 31.93 -11.70 17.28
N ALA A 97 32.23 -12.55 16.30
CA ALA A 97 32.01 -14.00 16.39
C ALA A 97 33.35 -14.73 16.49
N PRO A 98 33.92 -14.91 17.70
CA PRO A 98 35.23 -15.53 17.87
C PRO A 98 35.21 -17.05 17.63
N GLU A 99 34.05 -17.69 17.76
CA GLU A 99 33.85 -19.12 17.52
C GLU A 99 32.62 -19.34 16.62
N PRO A 100 32.53 -20.46 15.88
CA PRO A 100 31.45 -20.68 14.91
C PRO A 100 30.03 -20.57 15.47
N LYS A 101 29.82 -20.82 16.76
CA LYS A 101 28.48 -20.78 17.40
C LYS A 101 28.33 -19.66 18.43
N ARG A 102 29.31 -18.76 18.55
CA ARG A 102 29.36 -17.76 19.62
C ARG A 102 29.45 -16.36 19.05
N LEU A 103 28.56 -15.48 19.49
CA LEU A 103 28.63 -14.04 19.27
C LEU A 103 28.88 -13.33 20.61
N GLU A 104 29.91 -12.51 20.67
CA GLU A 104 30.26 -11.71 21.84
C GLU A 104 29.98 -10.23 21.55
N LEU A 105 29.27 -9.56 22.45
CA LEU A 105 28.99 -8.13 22.39
C LEU A 105 29.49 -7.45 23.65
N SER A 106 30.07 -6.27 23.54
CA SER A 106 30.41 -5.42 24.67
C SER A 106 29.89 -4.00 24.48
N TYR A 107 29.39 -3.44 25.56
CA TYR A 107 28.82 -2.10 25.65
C TYR A 107 29.56 -1.31 26.74
N GLU A 108 29.97 -0.09 26.43
CA GLU A 108 30.51 0.87 27.41
C GLU A 108 29.71 2.18 27.33
N LEU A 109 28.83 2.40 28.32
CA LEU A 109 28.00 3.60 28.46
C LEU A 109 28.74 4.67 29.28
N GLN A 110 28.73 5.92 28.82
CA GLN A 110 29.27 7.06 29.56
C GLN A 110 28.39 8.30 29.38
N ALA A 111 28.24 9.09 30.45
CA ALA A 111 27.68 10.44 30.42
C ALA A 111 28.76 11.49 30.68
N GLU A 112 28.64 12.68 30.09
CA GLU A 112 29.56 13.79 30.34
C GLU A 112 29.36 14.45 31.71
N ALA A 113 28.17 14.33 32.30
CA ALA A 113 27.83 14.87 33.62
C ALA A 113 26.79 13.97 34.32
N ASP A 114 26.62 14.16 35.63
CA ASP A 114 25.55 13.52 36.38
C ASP A 114 24.19 13.87 35.77
N THR A 115 23.36 12.86 35.55
CA THR A 115 22.09 13.06 34.86
C THR A 115 21.00 12.12 35.36
N ALA A 116 19.78 12.64 35.44
CA ALA A 116 18.59 11.84 35.67
C ALA A 116 18.10 11.25 34.34
N LEU A 117 17.59 10.03 34.38
CA LEU A 117 17.04 9.33 33.24
C LEU A 117 15.92 8.39 33.69
N THR A 118 15.12 7.91 32.74
CA THR A 118 14.28 6.74 33.05
C THR A 118 15.12 5.48 32.88
N PHE A 119 15.74 5.32 31.71
CA PHE A 119 16.42 4.08 31.37
C PHE A 119 17.37 4.22 30.16
N ILE A 120 18.51 3.53 30.19
CA ILE A 120 19.31 3.16 29.02
C ILE A 120 19.54 1.66 29.12
N CYS A 121 19.22 0.90 28.07
CA CYS A 121 19.34 -0.55 28.08
C CYS A 121 19.67 -1.13 26.71
N VAL A 122 20.14 -2.38 26.72
CA VAL A 122 20.17 -3.24 25.54
C VAL A 122 18.86 -4.04 25.52
N GLU A 123 18.04 -3.80 24.50
CA GLU A 123 16.85 -4.60 24.24
C GLU A 123 17.25 -5.90 23.55
N LEU A 124 16.88 -7.04 24.12
CA LEU A 124 16.89 -8.36 23.48
C LEU A 124 15.46 -8.72 23.10
N ALA A 125 15.20 -8.73 21.79
CA ALA A 125 13.92 -9.11 21.20
C ALA A 125 14.05 -10.46 20.48
N PRO A 126 13.55 -11.57 21.07
CA PRO A 126 13.38 -12.83 20.36
C PRO A 126 12.47 -12.68 19.13
N GLY A 127 12.72 -13.47 18.08
CA GLY A 127 11.88 -13.51 16.88
C GLY A 127 10.50 -14.12 17.11
N LYS A 128 9.61 -13.99 16.11
CA LYS A 128 8.21 -14.47 16.19
C LYS A 128 8.08 -15.97 16.51
N LEU A 129 9.08 -16.78 16.15
CA LEU A 129 9.09 -18.21 16.41
C LEU A 129 9.03 -18.57 17.91
N PHE A 130 9.33 -17.60 18.79
CA PHE A 130 9.26 -17.73 20.25
C PHE A 130 7.93 -17.23 20.84
N GLU A 131 7.03 -16.60 20.08
CA GLU A 131 5.74 -16.12 20.58
C GLU A 131 4.92 -17.28 21.16
N GLY A 132 4.45 -17.12 22.40
CA GLY A 132 3.75 -18.18 23.10
C GLY A 132 4.65 -19.37 23.44
N ARG A 133 5.95 -19.16 23.67
CA ARG A 133 6.85 -20.16 24.25
C ARG A 133 7.40 -19.69 25.59
N ASP A 134 7.89 -20.64 26.36
CA ASP A 134 8.54 -20.38 27.62
C ASP A 134 10.03 -20.16 27.38
N VAL A 135 10.55 -19.10 27.99
CA VAL A 135 11.95 -18.72 27.98
C VAL A 135 12.50 -18.92 29.39
N VAL A 136 13.65 -19.57 29.53
CA VAL A 136 14.22 -19.84 30.85
C VAL A 136 15.14 -18.69 31.23
N VAL A 137 14.83 -18.02 32.34
CA VAL A 137 15.64 -16.96 32.93
C VAL A 137 16.47 -17.55 34.07
N GLU A 138 17.79 -17.39 34.02
CA GLU A 138 18.72 -17.80 35.06
C GLU A 138 19.11 -16.58 35.89
N ALA A 139 18.78 -16.56 37.17
CA ALA A 139 19.10 -15.48 38.09
C ALA A 139 19.40 -16.03 39.48
N GLU A 140 20.52 -15.62 40.08
CA GLU A 140 20.92 -16.00 41.44
C GLU A 140 20.89 -17.53 41.67
N GLY A 141 21.36 -18.30 40.69
CA GLY A 141 21.36 -19.77 40.72
C GLY A 141 20.00 -20.46 40.56
N LYS A 142 18.93 -19.71 40.25
CA LYS A 142 17.58 -20.26 39.97
C LYS A 142 17.23 -20.14 38.49
N GLN A 143 16.56 -21.16 37.95
CA GLN A 143 15.99 -21.15 36.61
C GLN A 143 14.48 -20.97 36.70
N THR A 144 13.95 -19.94 36.04
CA THR A 144 12.51 -19.61 36.04
C THR A 144 11.99 -19.57 34.60
N PRO A 145 10.99 -20.39 34.23
CA PRO A 145 10.33 -20.26 32.94
C PRO A 145 9.42 -19.02 32.93
N VAL A 146 9.55 -18.20 31.89
CA VAL A 146 8.75 -16.99 31.68
C VAL A 146 8.19 -17.01 30.26
N ARG A 147 6.89 -16.74 30.13
CA ARG A 147 6.20 -16.71 28.84
C ARG A 147 6.67 -15.51 28.00
N TYR A 148 6.92 -15.73 26.70
CA TYR A 148 7.16 -14.66 25.73
C TYR A 148 5.90 -14.39 24.87
N PRO A 149 5.54 -13.13 24.55
CA PRO A 149 6.20 -11.88 24.93
C PRO A 149 6.18 -11.60 26.44
N PHE A 150 7.23 -10.94 26.95
CA PHE A 150 7.42 -10.75 28.39
C PHE A 150 6.46 -9.69 28.96
N SER A 151 5.94 -9.93 30.15
CA SER A 151 5.09 -8.96 30.87
C SER A 151 5.91 -7.77 31.41
N LYS A 152 5.24 -6.75 31.94
CA LYS A 152 5.90 -5.56 32.53
C LYS A 152 6.53 -5.78 33.91
N SER A 153 6.54 -7.02 34.41
CA SER A 153 7.07 -7.36 35.75
C SER A 153 8.60 -7.34 35.85
N GLY A 154 9.32 -7.29 34.74
CA GLY A 154 10.76 -7.56 34.71
C GLY A 154 11.08 -9.05 34.80
N LEU A 155 12.34 -9.40 34.53
CA LEU A 155 12.88 -10.77 34.56
C LEU A 155 13.83 -11.01 35.75
N GLY A 156 14.28 -9.97 36.44
CA GLY A 156 15.08 -10.07 37.68
C GLY A 156 16.07 -8.91 37.85
N SER A 157 16.63 -8.77 39.05
CA SER A 157 17.62 -7.73 39.40
C SER A 157 19.09 -8.16 39.24
N ARG A 158 19.36 -9.47 39.19
CA ARG A 158 20.67 -10.08 38.94
C ARG A 158 20.52 -11.28 38.01
N VAL A 159 20.07 -11.03 36.79
CA VAL A 159 19.95 -12.07 35.76
C VAL A 159 21.34 -12.40 35.21
N GLU A 160 21.66 -13.68 35.16
CA GLU A 160 22.93 -14.25 34.68
C GLU A 160 22.81 -14.69 33.22
N ALA A 161 21.66 -15.27 32.84
CA ALA A 161 21.41 -15.69 31.46
C ALA A 161 19.93 -15.78 31.10
N ILE A 162 19.65 -15.73 29.79
CA ILE A 162 18.35 -16.02 29.19
C ILE A 162 18.54 -17.14 28.18
N ARG A 163 17.80 -18.24 28.33
CA ARG A 163 17.82 -19.40 27.43
C ARG A 163 16.52 -19.50 26.64
N LEU A 164 16.65 -19.42 25.33
CA LEU A 164 15.60 -19.53 24.31
C LEU A 164 15.66 -20.94 23.70
N VAL A 165 14.52 -21.60 23.51
CA VAL A 165 14.44 -22.90 22.82
C VAL A 165 13.48 -22.78 21.64
N ASP A 166 13.99 -23.00 20.44
CA ASP A 166 13.24 -22.86 19.20
C ASP A 166 12.29 -24.08 18.97
N PRO A 167 11.37 -24.03 17.97
CA PRO A 167 10.49 -25.14 17.64
C PRO A 167 11.18 -26.45 17.25
N GLN A 168 12.43 -26.39 16.80
CA GLN A 168 13.24 -27.54 16.39
C GLN A 168 14.04 -28.12 17.57
N GLY A 169 13.96 -27.50 18.75
CA GLY A 169 14.69 -27.91 19.96
C GLY A 169 16.09 -27.29 20.07
N GLY A 170 16.47 -26.40 19.16
CA GLY A 170 17.71 -25.63 19.21
C GLY A 170 17.70 -24.68 20.41
N ALA A 171 18.72 -24.77 21.25
CA ALA A 171 18.86 -23.90 22.42
C ALA A 171 19.83 -22.75 22.13
N THR A 172 19.38 -21.53 22.35
CA THR A 172 20.22 -20.33 22.35
C THR A 172 20.33 -19.79 23.76
N VAL A 173 21.55 -19.50 24.22
CA VAL A 173 21.78 -18.93 25.55
C VAL A 173 22.46 -17.58 25.43
N VAL A 174 21.86 -16.57 26.04
CA VAL A 174 22.42 -15.21 26.16
C VAL A 174 22.89 -15.03 27.59
N ARG A 175 24.21 -14.89 27.79
CA ARG A 175 24.83 -14.69 29.11
C ARG A 175 25.26 -13.25 29.31
N PHE A 176 25.12 -12.75 30.53
CA PHE A 176 25.45 -11.37 30.91
C PHE A 176 26.67 -11.33 31.83
N ASP A 177 27.63 -10.47 31.51
CA ASP A 177 28.80 -10.22 32.35
C ASP A 177 29.00 -8.71 32.57
N PRO A 178 28.82 -8.19 33.80
CA PRO A 178 28.34 -8.90 34.99
C PRO A 178 26.83 -9.24 34.89
N PRO A 179 26.30 -10.12 35.77
CA PRO A 179 24.87 -10.27 35.96
C PRO A 179 24.20 -8.93 36.29
N CYS A 180 23.06 -8.63 35.67
CA CYS A 180 22.45 -7.30 35.70
C CYS A 180 20.93 -7.35 35.86
N GLU A 181 20.33 -6.19 36.13
CA GLU A 181 18.87 -6.06 36.10
C GLU A 181 18.37 -6.24 34.66
N VAL A 182 17.26 -6.94 34.50
CA VAL A 182 16.56 -7.07 33.22
C VAL A 182 15.09 -6.70 33.46
N ALA A 183 14.71 -5.50 33.04
CA ALA A 183 13.30 -5.12 32.94
C ALA A 183 12.66 -5.77 31.71
N SER A 184 11.35 -5.63 31.54
CA SER A 184 10.68 -6.20 30.37
C SER A 184 9.37 -5.49 30.02
N ASP A 185 9.01 -5.52 28.74
CA ASP A 185 7.74 -5.04 28.17
C ASP A 185 7.69 -5.50 26.71
N GLY A 186 7.14 -6.70 26.49
CA GLY A 186 7.25 -7.43 25.22
C GLY A 186 8.64 -8.05 25.02
N ALA A 187 9.70 -7.23 25.04
CA ALA A 187 11.11 -7.62 24.94
C ALA A 187 11.83 -7.56 26.30
N ALA A 188 13.01 -8.19 26.39
CA ALA A 188 13.88 -8.10 27.56
C ALA A 188 14.72 -6.82 27.47
N ARG A 189 14.79 -6.04 28.56
CA ARG A 189 15.46 -4.74 28.62
C ARG A 189 16.62 -4.82 29.62
N ILE A 190 17.80 -5.14 29.11
CA ILE A 190 19.03 -5.41 29.86
C ILE A 190 19.66 -4.08 30.30
N VAL A 191 19.60 -3.77 31.60
CA VAL A 191 19.82 -2.41 32.11
C VAL A 191 21.30 -2.03 32.04
N LEU A 192 21.60 -0.92 31.34
CA LEU A 192 22.89 -0.23 31.45
C LEU A 192 22.82 0.89 32.50
N ALA A 193 21.73 1.64 32.55
CA ALA A 193 21.48 2.65 33.58
C ALA A 193 19.98 2.87 33.80
N LYS A 194 19.59 3.17 35.04
CA LYS A 194 18.21 3.40 35.47
C LYS A 194 18.19 4.52 36.50
N GLU A 195 17.20 5.42 36.41
CA GLU A 195 16.97 6.57 37.30
C GLU A 195 18.06 7.65 37.30
N LYS A 196 19.32 7.28 37.51
CA LYS A 196 20.49 8.18 37.54
C LYS A 196 21.69 7.55 36.85
N LEU A 197 22.47 8.37 36.17
CA LEU A 197 23.74 8.00 35.56
C LEU A 197 24.79 9.02 35.99
N ALA A 198 25.87 8.55 36.60
CA ALA A 198 26.96 9.39 37.07
C ALA A 198 27.86 9.84 35.90
N GLY A 199 28.22 11.12 35.89
CA GLY A 199 29.12 11.70 34.91
C GLY A 199 30.53 11.13 35.02
N GLY A 200 31.18 10.92 33.88
CA GLY A 200 32.57 10.50 33.79
C GLY A 200 32.86 9.06 34.21
N LYS A 201 31.90 8.31 34.77
CA LYS A 201 32.07 6.91 35.20
C LYS A 201 31.48 5.95 34.16
N PRO A 202 32.30 5.19 33.43
CA PRO A 202 31.79 4.26 32.43
C PRO A 202 31.08 3.06 33.08
N VAL A 203 29.94 2.67 32.52
CA VAL A 203 29.24 1.41 32.83
C VAL A 203 29.51 0.42 31.72
N ARG A 204 29.92 -0.80 32.07
CA ARG A 204 30.30 -1.85 31.11
C ARG A 204 29.37 -3.05 31.23
N LEU A 205 29.05 -3.64 30.09
CA LEU A 205 28.27 -4.86 29.99
C LEU A 205 28.76 -5.70 28.81
N GLY A 206 29.07 -6.97 29.07
CA GLY A 206 29.35 -8.01 28.09
C GLY A 206 28.14 -8.94 27.92
N LEU A 207 27.90 -9.36 26.68
CA LEU A 207 26.91 -10.38 26.31
C LEU A 207 27.61 -11.48 25.52
N THR A 208 27.34 -12.73 25.87
CA THR A 208 27.72 -13.90 25.06
C THR A 208 26.46 -14.60 24.58
N VAL A 209 26.27 -14.70 23.27
CA VAL A 209 25.16 -15.41 22.62
C VAL A 209 25.69 -16.72 22.04
N GLU A 210 25.28 -17.84 22.61
CA GLU A 210 25.59 -19.19 22.13
C GLU A 210 24.43 -19.70 21.28
N LEU A 211 24.67 -19.99 20.01
CA LEU A 211 23.68 -20.45 19.02
C LEU A 211 23.72 -21.97 18.85
N PRO A 212 22.60 -22.61 18.43
CA PRO A 212 22.55 -24.07 18.30
C PRO A 212 23.40 -24.60 17.13
N SER A 213 23.57 -23.83 16.05
CA SER A 213 24.39 -24.18 14.89
C SER A 213 25.39 -23.07 14.52
N ALA A 214 26.21 -23.30 13.50
CA ALA A 214 27.24 -22.37 13.06
C ALA A 214 26.65 -21.01 12.59
N LEU A 215 27.44 -19.94 12.64
CA LEU A 215 27.06 -18.57 12.36
C LEU A 215 27.96 -17.96 11.28
N ASN A 216 27.34 -17.39 10.26
CA ASN A 216 27.98 -16.44 9.35
C ASN A 216 27.86 -15.03 9.93
N TRP A 217 28.98 -14.43 10.32
CA TRP A 217 29.03 -13.10 10.91
C TRP A 217 29.49 -12.04 9.90
N TYR A 218 28.72 -10.97 9.79
CA TYR A 218 29.01 -9.82 8.94
C TYR A 218 29.15 -8.55 9.82
N PRO A 219 30.38 -8.09 10.10
CA PRO A 219 30.62 -6.95 10.98
C PRO A 219 29.88 -5.67 10.57
N THR A 220 29.60 -5.50 9.29
CA THR A 220 28.78 -4.40 8.77
C THR A 220 27.81 -4.91 7.72
N MET A 221 26.75 -4.14 7.47
CA MET A 221 25.80 -4.43 6.39
C MET A 221 26.46 -4.49 5.01
N ALA A 222 27.58 -3.78 4.81
CA ALA A 222 28.32 -3.80 3.54
C ALA A 222 28.98 -5.17 3.27
N GLU A 223 29.29 -5.94 4.31
CA GLU A 223 29.91 -7.27 4.22
C GLU A 223 28.88 -8.39 4.06
N VAL A 224 27.58 -8.11 4.20
CA VAL A 224 26.53 -9.09 3.87
C VAL A 224 26.63 -9.40 2.37
N PRO A 225 26.76 -10.67 1.96
CA PRO A 225 26.96 -11.02 0.56
C PRO A 225 25.76 -10.58 -0.27
N ASP A 226 26.04 -10.18 -1.50
CA ASP A 226 24.99 -9.94 -2.48
C ASP A 226 24.27 -11.25 -2.82
N GLU A 227 23.05 -11.14 -3.33
CA GLU A 227 22.35 -12.33 -3.77
C GLU A 227 23.08 -13.00 -4.96
N PRO A 228 23.05 -14.34 -5.05
CA PRO A 228 23.64 -15.04 -6.17
C PRO A 228 23.10 -14.53 -7.52
N GLY A 229 24.00 -14.21 -8.44
CA GLY A 229 23.68 -13.75 -9.80
C GLY A 229 23.50 -12.24 -9.95
N LEU A 230 23.64 -11.43 -8.88
CA LEU A 230 23.56 -9.97 -8.96
C LEU A 230 24.59 -9.37 -9.94
N ASP A 231 25.75 -10.01 -10.08
CA ASP A 231 26.82 -9.65 -11.03
C ASP A 231 26.39 -9.71 -12.50
N THR A 232 25.32 -10.46 -12.80
CA THR A 232 24.76 -10.57 -14.16
C THR A 232 23.72 -9.49 -14.48
N TRP A 233 23.28 -8.72 -13.47
CA TRP A 233 22.31 -7.66 -13.64
C TRP A 233 22.89 -6.54 -14.51
N TYR A 234 22.00 -5.81 -15.19
CA TYR A 234 22.42 -4.78 -16.13
C TYR A 234 21.92 -3.39 -15.74
N PRO A 235 22.71 -2.33 -15.98
CA PRO A 235 22.29 -0.99 -15.67
C PRO A 235 21.10 -0.57 -16.55
N TRP A 236 20.13 0.10 -15.93
CA TRP A 236 19.11 0.84 -16.65
C TRP A 236 19.70 2.14 -17.21
N GLN A 237 19.53 2.37 -18.50
CA GLN A 237 20.11 3.43 -19.32
C GLN A 237 19.06 4.13 -20.20
N ALA A 238 17.77 3.83 -20.04
CA ALA A 238 16.74 4.52 -20.82
C ALA A 238 16.79 6.03 -20.55
N THR A 239 16.86 6.80 -21.62
CA THR A 239 17.07 8.25 -21.58
C THR A 239 15.78 9.03 -21.28
N GLY A 240 14.63 8.35 -21.38
CA GLY A 240 13.33 9.02 -21.36
C GLY A 240 12.99 9.63 -22.71
N ASP A 241 13.63 9.19 -23.79
CA ASP A 241 13.30 9.61 -25.15
C ASP A 241 11.82 9.33 -25.41
N SER A 242 11.09 10.35 -25.85
CA SER A 242 9.65 10.27 -26.14
C SER A 242 9.35 10.07 -27.65
N ALA A 243 10.39 9.95 -28.49
CA ALA A 243 10.24 9.64 -29.90
C ALA A 243 9.52 8.30 -30.13
N ALA A 244 8.90 8.19 -31.32
CA ALA A 244 8.24 6.97 -31.75
C ALA A 244 9.21 5.78 -31.75
N GLY A 245 8.73 4.63 -31.31
CA GLY A 245 9.50 3.40 -31.21
C GLY A 245 8.59 2.18 -31.14
N ALA A 246 9.17 0.99 -31.04
CA ALA A 246 8.40 -0.26 -31.03
C ALA A 246 7.49 -0.38 -29.79
N ILE A 247 7.92 0.18 -28.65
CA ILE A 247 7.15 0.18 -27.39
C ILE A 247 6.07 1.27 -27.33
N GLY A 248 6.18 2.32 -28.15
CA GLY A 248 5.39 3.54 -28.03
C GLY A 248 3.88 3.34 -28.25
N LEU A 249 3.06 4.07 -27.50
CA LEU A 249 1.60 4.14 -27.62
C LEU A 249 1.09 5.52 -28.09
N GLN A 250 1.96 6.35 -28.66
CA GLN A 250 1.56 7.69 -29.10
C GLN A 250 0.39 7.66 -30.08
N ASP A 251 0.29 6.68 -30.97
CA ASP A 251 -0.82 6.60 -31.93
C ASP A 251 -2.07 5.86 -31.39
N TRP A 252 -2.02 5.38 -30.15
CA TRP A 252 -3.14 4.69 -29.50
C TRP A 252 -4.12 5.64 -28.83
N LEU A 253 -3.61 6.77 -28.33
CA LEU A 253 -4.35 7.77 -27.57
C LEU A 253 -4.92 8.83 -28.50
N GLU A 254 -6.25 8.97 -28.53
CA GLU A 254 -6.90 10.00 -29.31
C GLU A 254 -6.56 11.39 -28.74
N ALA A 255 -6.16 12.30 -29.63
CA ALA A 255 -5.79 13.67 -29.27
C ALA A 255 -6.62 14.69 -30.08
N PRO A 256 -6.97 15.85 -29.50
CA PRO A 256 -6.81 16.17 -28.08
C PRO A 256 -7.78 15.36 -27.18
N ALA A 257 -7.49 15.28 -25.87
CA ALA A 257 -8.39 14.67 -24.90
C ALA A 257 -9.75 15.38 -24.92
N GLY A 258 -10.84 14.62 -24.98
CA GLY A 258 -12.18 15.16 -25.07
C GLY A 258 -12.58 15.71 -26.45
N ARG A 259 -11.87 15.34 -27.53
CA ARG A 259 -12.22 15.69 -28.92
C ARG A 259 -13.67 15.39 -29.28
N HIS A 260 -14.24 14.32 -28.75
CA HIS A 260 -15.63 13.90 -28.97
C HIS A 260 -16.57 14.31 -27.82
N GLY A 261 -16.19 15.33 -27.03
CA GLY A 261 -16.93 15.75 -25.85
C GLY A 261 -16.43 15.07 -24.58
N ARG A 262 -17.21 15.16 -23.52
CA ARG A 262 -16.81 14.69 -22.18
C ARG A 262 -17.02 13.18 -22.02
N ILE A 263 -16.19 12.56 -21.18
CA ILE A 263 -16.48 11.23 -20.62
C ILE A 263 -17.75 11.32 -19.77
N THR A 264 -18.67 10.38 -19.96
CA THR A 264 -19.93 10.31 -19.21
C THR A 264 -20.11 8.92 -18.61
N ARG A 265 -20.87 8.82 -17.52
CA ARG A 265 -21.26 7.52 -16.96
C ARG A 265 -22.53 7.00 -17.63
N GLN A 266 -22.51 5.71 -17.99
CA GLN A 266 -23.69 4.95 -18.38
C GLN A 266 -23.74 3.67 -17.56
N GLY A 267 -24.66 3.63 -16.59
CA GLY A 267 -24.74 2.51 -15.64
C GLY A 267 -23.47 2.39 -14.80
N ASP A 268 -22.80 1.25 -14.92
CA ASP A 268 -21.54 0.87 -14.28
C ASP A 268 -20.30 1.14 -15.13
N GLN A 269 -20.43 1.78 -16.30
CA GLN A 269 -19.31 2.05 -17.21
C GLN A 269 -19.09 3.53 -17.45
N LEU A 270 -17.85 3.89 -17.74
CA LEU A 270 -17.50 5.17 -18.36
C LEU A 270 -17.52 5.05 -19.88
N VAL A 271 -18.15 6.01 -20.54
CA VAL A 271 -18.35 6.04 -21.99
C VAL A 271 -17.75 7.31 -22.58
N TYR A 272 -17.02 7.16 -23.69
CA TYR A 272 -16.48 8.22 -24.53
C TYR A 272 -16.73 7.88 -26.00
N ASN A 273 -17.25 8.84 -26.78
CA ASN A 273 -17.61 8.63 -28.19
C ASN A 273 -18.51 7.38 -28.41
N GLY A 274 -19.47 7.16 -27.50
CA GLY A 274 -20.39 6.03 -27.55
C GLY A 274 -19.77 4.66 -27.27
N GLN A 275 -18.52 4.59 -26.79
CA GLN A 275 -17.82 3.36 -26.45
C GLN A 275 -17.27 3.39 -25.01
N PRO A 276 -17.15 2.24 -24.33
CA PRO A 276 -16.48 2.17 -23.04
C PRO A 276 -15.05 2.70 -23.12
N ILE A 277 -14.61 3.43 -22.09
CA ILE A 277 -13.24 3.95 -21.97
C ILE A 277 -12.58 3.47 -20.67
N LYS A 278 -11.32 3.06 -20.76
CA LYS A 278 -10.47 2.78 -19.60
C LYS A 278 -9.43 3.87 -19.42
N LEU A 279 -9.26 4.34 -18.19
CA LEU A 279 -8.29 5.36 -17.82
C LEU A 279 -7.17 4.73 -16.98
N TRP A 280 -5.99 4.64 -17.59
CA TRP A 280 -4.77 4.11 -17.00
C TRP A 280 -3.80 5.26 -16.74
N GLY A 281 -3.63 5.60 -15.47
CA GLY A 281 -3.06 6.87 -15.07
C GLY A 281 -2.08 6.83 -13.91
N ILE A 282 -1.60 8.03 -13.57
CA ILE A 282 -0.66 8.29 -12.48
C ILE A 282 -1.06 9.52 -11.67
N ASN A 283 -0.45 9.70 -10.49
CA ASN A 283 -0.71 10.82 -9.59
C ASN A 283 0.44 11.84 -9.60
N LEU A 284 0.14 13.11 -9.86
CA LEU A 284 1.03 14.24 -9.55
C LEU A 284 0.54 14.93 -8.27
N CYS A 285 1.45 15.24 -7.35
CA CYS A 285 1.12 15.77 -6.02
C CYS A 285 1.73 17.16 -5.74
N TYR A 286 0.98 18.01 -5.05
CA TYR A 286 1.42 19.34 -4.60
C TYR A 286 1.95 20.21 -5.76
N SER A 287 3.09 20.90 -5.59
CA SER A 287 3.72 21.73 -6.63
C SER A 287 4.01 21.00 -7.95
N THR A 288 4.07 19.66 -7.96
CA THR A 288 4.25 18.91 -9.20
C THR A 288 3.03 18.95 -10.12
N CYS A 289 1.87 19.40 -9.63
CA CYS A 289 0.68 19.69 -10.44
C CYS A 289 0.86 20.96 -11.31
N ALA A 290 1.79 21.84 -10.94
CA ALA A 290 2.04 23.13 -11.58
C ALA A 290 3.55 23.31 -11.87
N PRO A 291 4.16 22.42 -12.66
CA PRO A 291 5.60 22.46 -12.93
C PRO A 291 5.96 23.60 -13.89
N GLU A 292 7.26 23.85 -14.04
CA GLU A 292 7.76 24.70 -15.12
C GLU A 292 7.33 24.18 -16.50
N LYS A 293 7.02 25.10 -17.42
CA LYS A 293 6.45 24.78 -18.75
C LYS A 293 7.25 23.74 -19.54
N PRO A 294 8.60 23.79 -19.61
CA PRO A 294 9.37 22.75 -20.30
C PRO A 294 9.20 21.34 -19.71
N LEU A 295 8.99 21.23 -18.40
CA LEU A 295 8.73 19.94 -17.77
C LEU A 295 7.31 19.45 -18.09
N ALA A 296 6.33 20.35 -18.19
CA ALA A 296 4.98 20.00 -18.62
C ALA A 296 4.97 19.38 -20.04
N ASP A 297 5.72 19.98 -20.97
CA ASP A 297 5.90 19.46 -22.33
C ASP A 297 6.53 18.06 -22.32
N LYS A 298 7.62 17.90 -21.55
CA LYS A 298 8.34 16.63 -21.44
C LYS A 298 7.47 15.53 -20.83
N ARG A 299 6.70 15.83 -19.78
CA ARG A 299 5.77 14.89 -19.14
C ARG A 299 4.66 14.44 -20.09
N ALA A 300 4.04 15.36 -20.80
CA ALA A 300 2.98 15.03 -21.75
C ALA A 300 3.48 14.06 -22.83
N ALA A 301 4.67 14.29 -23.38
CA ALA A 301 5.29 13.40 -24.36
C ALA A 301 5.71 12.04 -23.77
N PHE A 302 6.33 12.05 -22.58
CA PHE A 302 6.78 10.85 -21.89
C PHE A 302 5.61 9.95 -21.50
N TYR A 303 4.58 10.49 -20.84
CA TYR A 303 3.41 9.71 -20.41
C TYR A 303 2.66 9.09 -21.58
N ARG A 304 2.45 9.87 -22.67
CA ARG A 304 1.80 9.39 -23.89
C ARG A 304 2.55 8.22 -24.51
N LYS A 305 3.90 8.22 -24.52
CA LYS A 305 4.71 7.10 -25.04
C LYS A 305 4.43 5.79 -24.29
N TYR A 306 4.24 5.84 -22.98
CA TYR A 306 4.00 4.67 -22.13
C TYR A 306 2.51 4.31 -21.97
N GLY A 307 1.61 4.93 -22.75
CA GLY A 307 0.19 4.59 -22.73
C GLY A 307 -0.57 5.10 -21.52
N ILE A 308 0.02 6.04 -20.77
CA ILE A 308 -0.68 6.77 -19.70
C ILE A 308 -1.64 7.75 -20.38
N ASN A 309 -2.94 7.56 -20.16
CA ASN A 309 -4.00 8.37 -20.76
C ASN A 309 -4.81 9.19 -19.73
N ALA A 310 -4.41 9.15 -18.46
CA ALA A 310 -5.00 9.98 -17.43
C ALA A 310 -3.96 10.40 -16.37
N VAL A 311 -4.12 11.61 -15.82
CA VAL A 311 -3.32 12.12 -14.69
C VAL A 311 -4.24 12.70 -13.64
N ARG A 312 -4.04 12.30 -12.38
CA ARG A 312 -4.70 12.97 -11.24
C ARG A 312 -3.77 14.06 -10.72
N LEU A 313 -4.30 15.27 -10.65
CA LEU A 313 -3.67 16.41 -9.99
C LEU A 313 -4.17 16.43 -8.55
N HIS A 314 -3.31 16.05 -7.62
CA HIS A 314 -3.66 15.82 -6.22
C HIS A 314 -2.93 16.79 -5.28
N LYS A 315 -3.60 17.26 -4.22
CA LYS A 315 -3.04 18.17 -3.21
C LYS A 315 -2.52 19.48 -3.79
N TYR A 316 -3.07 19.94 -4.92
CA TYR A 316 -2.71 21.25 -5.49
C TYR A 316 -3.26 22.42 -4.66
N ALA A 317 -4.11 22.15 -3.66
CA ALA A 317 -4.73 23.14 -2.77
C ALA A 317 -4.49 22.81 -1.28
N ASP A 318 -3.31 22.27 -0.95
CA ASP A 318 -2.87 22.07 0.45
C ASP A 318 -2.14 23.31 1.03
N GLY A 319 -1.87 24.32 0.20
CA GLY A 319 -1.26 25.59 0.60
C GLY A 319 -0.53 26.27 -0.57
N PRO A 320 0.20 27.37 -0.30
CA PRO A 320 1.02 28.04 -1.31
C PRO A 320 2.38 27.35 -1.53
N GLY A 321 3.00 27.63 -2.67
CA GLY A 321 4.39 27.25 -2.97
C GLY A 321 4.56 25.74 -3.17
N TRP A 322 5.39 25.10 -2.32
CA TRP A 322 5.62 23.66 -2.44
C TRP A 322 4.34 22.84 -2.23
N ALA A 323 3.40 23.36 -1.42
CA ALA A 323 2.18 22.69 -1.01
C ALA A 323 1.03 22.84 -2.04
N GLY A 324 1.20 23.63 -3.09
CA GLY A 324 0.16 23.85 -4.09
C GLY A 324 0.10 25.26 -4.66
N ILE A 325 -1.04 25.57 -5.27
CA ILE A 325 -1.34 26.79 -6.02
C ILE A 325 -2.30 27.72 -5.26
N GLN A 326 -2.55 27.52 -3.97
CA GLN A 326 -3.34 28.46 -3.20
C GLN A 326 -2.60 29.78 -3.03
N SER A 327 -3.34 30.88 -2.86
CA SER A 327 -2.77 32.15 -2.46
C SER A 327 -2.11 32.04 -1.07
N LYS A 328 -1.40 33.07 -0.61
CA LYS A 328 -0.80 33.03 0.73
C LYS A 328 -1.85 33.09 1.85
N ASP A 329 -2.94 33.81 1.63
CA ASP A 329 -3.87 34.27 2.67
C ASP A 329 -5.25 33.62 2.65
N SER A 330 -5.57 32.84 1.60
CA SER A 330 -6.91 32.29 1.37
C SER A 330 -6.87 30.86 0.85
N PHE A 331 -7.82 30.04 1.26
CA PHE A 331 -8.05 28.69 0.74
C PHE A 331 -8.78 28.73 -0.60
N VAL A 332 -9.60 29.76 -0.85
CA VAL A 332 -10.47 29.86 -2.03
C VAL A 332 -9.91 30.73 -3.16
N GLU A 333 -8.73 31.33 -2.95
CA GLU A 333 -8.00 32.10 -3.95
C GLU A 333 -6.72 31.36 -4.37
N PHE A 334 -6.31 31.58 -5.62
CA PHE A 334 -5.16 30.91 -6.22
C PHE A 334 -4.00 31.88 -6.43
N ASP A 335 -2.78 31.37 -6.30
CA ASP A 335 -1.56 32.04 -6.75
C ASP A 335 -1.57 32.13 -8.29
N PRO A 336 -1.51 33.33 -8.89
CA PRO A 336 -1.65 33.49 -10.34
C PRO A 336 -0.58 32.75 -11.15
N GLU A 337 0.67 32.71 -10.67
CA GLU A 337 1.76 32.03 -11.38
C GLU A 337 1.63 30.50 -11.28
N GLY A 338 1.28 29.98 -10.09
CA GLY A 338 0.97 28.57 -9.90
C GLY A 338 -0.21 28.11 -10.76
N LEU A 339 -1.26 28.92 -10.86
CA LEU A 339 -2.41 28.63 -11.70
C LEU A 339 -2.05 28.65 -13.20
N ASP A 340 -1.27 29.62 -13.68
CA ASP A 340 -0.78 29.64 -15.08
C ASP A 340 0.04 28.39 -15.44
N ARG A 341 0.91 27.93 -14.53
CA ARG A 341 1.69 26.69 -14.73
C ARG A 341 0.80 25.44 -14.76
N MET A 342 -0.19 25.37 -13.87
CA MET A 342 -1.18 24.27 -13.88
C MET A 342 -2.04 24.29 -15.15
N ASP A 343 -2.47 25.48 -15.59
CA ASP A 343 -3.21 25.69 -16.84
C ASP A 343 -2.43 25.17 -18.04
N TYR A 344 -1.15 25.53 -18.15
CA TYR A 344 -0.26 25.06 -19.21
C TYR A 344 -0.10 23.54 -19.17
N GLN A 345 0.09 22.96 -17.98
CA GLN A 345 0.21 21.51 -17.80
C GLN A 345 -1.04 20.76 -18.27
N ILE A 346 -2.24 21.25 -17.91
CA ILE A 346 -3.52 20.68 -18.36
C ILE A 346 -3.67 20.82 -19.87
N ALA A 347 -3.29 21.95 -20.46
CA ALA A 347 -3.32 22.13 -21.91
C ALA A 347 -2.41 21.13 -22.64
N LYS A 348 -1.20 20.87 -22.11
CA LYS A 348 -0.28 19.86 -22.68
C LYS A 348 -0.77 18.44 -22.51
N PHE A 349 -1.41 18.10 -21.40
CA PHE A 349 -2.09 16.82 -21.26
C PHE A 349 -3.24 16.68 -22.27
N LYS A 350 -4.05 17.72 -22.45
CA LYS A 350 -5.12 17.74 -23.45
C LYS A 350 -4.58 17.55 -24.86
N GLU A 351 -3.58 18.31 -25.29
CA GLU A 351 -2.91 18.14 -26.59
C GLU A 351 -2.39 16.71 -26.78
N ALA A 352 -1.89 16.08 -25.70
CA ALA A 352 -1.38 14.72 -25.70
C ALA A 352 -2.45 13.63 -25.48
N GLY A 353 -3.75 13.93 -25.52
CA GLY A 353 -4.81 12.92 -25.35
C GLY A 353 -4.90 12.32 -23.94
N ILE A 354 -4.42 13.05 -22.92
CA ILE A 354 -4.39 12.65 -21.52
C ILE A 354 -5.48 13.41 -20.75
N TYR A 355 -6.38 12.66 -20.08
CA TYR A 355 -7.45 13.20 -19.25
C TYR A 355 -6.96 13.58 -17.84
N VAL A 356 -7.68 14.48 -17.17
CA VAL A 356 -7.32 15.00 -15.85
C VAL A 356 -8.39 14.69 -14.80
N LYS A 357 -7.97 14.18 -13.64
CA LYS A 357 -8.78 14.16 -12.39
C LYS A 357 -8.31 15.28 -11.47
N LEU A 358 -9.22 16.14 -11.02
CA LEU A 358 -8.93 17.19 -10.04
C LEU A 358 -9.20 16.70 -8.62
N SER A 359 -8.18 16.76 -7.76
CA SER A 359 -8.28 16.45 -6.34
C SER A 359 -7.55 17.51 -5.50
N ALA A 360 -8.33 18.37 -4.86
CA ALA A 360 -7.84 19.63 -4.29
C ALA A 360 -6.84 19.44 -3.15
N HIS A 361 -7.23 18.80 -2.05
CA HIS A 361 -6.48 18.82 -0.78
C HIS A 361 -6.54 17.48 -0.07
N PHE A 362 -5.59 17.27 0.85
CA PHE A 362 -5.57 16.09 1.72
C PHE A 362 -6.34 16.35 3.02
N GLY A 363 -7.59 15.90 2.99
CA GLY A 363 -8.49 15.73 4.11
C GLY A 363 -8.92 16.99 4.87
N SER A 364 -8.00 17.69 5.53
CA SER A 364 -8.24 18.93 6.25
C SER A 364 -8.10 20.14 5.33
N GLN A 365 -8.96 21.14 5.51
CA GLN A 365 -8.80 22.42 4.85
C GLN A 365 -7.79 23.27 5.64
N LYS A 366 -6.87 23.94 4.93
CA LYS A 366 -5.89 24.86 5.54
C LYS A 366 -6.28 26.30 5.21
N LEU A 367 -7.03 26.95 6.10
CA LEU A 367 -7.61 28.27 5.88
C LEU A 367 -6.65 29.38 6.32
N GLY A 368 -6.61 30.48 5.57
CA GLY A 368 -5.81 31.66 5.88
C GLY A 368 -6.64 32.81 6.48
N PRO A 369 -6.00 33.94 6.83
CA PRO A 369 -6.68 35.07 7.47
C PRO A 369 -7.85 35.64 6.65
N ALA A 370 -7.77 35.61 5.32
CA ALA A 370 -8.83 36.12 4.44
C ALA A 370 -10.10 35.24 4.47
N ASP A 371 -9.98 33.98 4.89
CA ASP A 371 -11.12 33.05 5.01
C ASP A 371 -11.92 33.24 6.31
N LYS A 372 -11.44 34.05 7.27
CA LYS A 372 -12.14 34.31 8.54
C LYS A 372 -13.53 34.92 8.32
N LYS A 373 -13.73 35.65 7.23
CA LYS A 373 -15.06 36.17 6.82
C LYS A 373 -16.05 35.06 6.44
N LEU A 374 -15.55 33.91 5.99
CA LEU A 374 -16.34 32.74 5.61
C LEU A 374 -16.56 31.81 6.80
N VAL A 375 -15.58 31.74 7.71
CA VAL A 375 -15.63 30.90 8.93
C VAL A 375 -15.33 31.76 10.15
N PRO A 376 -16.34 32.45 10.73
CA PRO A 376 -16.11 33.41 11.82
C PRO A 376 -15.48 32.82 13.08
N TYR A 377 -15.67 31.52 13.32
CA TYR A 377 -15.15 30.78 14.46
C TYR A 377 -13.87 29.97 14.15
N LEU A 378 -13.17 30.30 13.06
CA LEU A 378 -11.96 29.59 12.61
C LEU A 378 -10.92 29.37 13.74
N GLU A 379 -10.73 30.37 14.60
CA GLU A 379 -9.77 30.35 15.70
C GLU A 379 -10.15 29.36 16.83
N GLU A 380 -11.38 28.85 16.86
CA GLU A 380 -11.77 27.75 17.76
C GLU A 380 -11.03 26.44 17.43
N PHE A 381 -10.52 26.29 16.21
CA PHE A 381 -9.74 25.12 15.80
C PHE A 381 -8.27 25.17 16.23
N GLY A 382 -7.79 26.33 16.70
CA GLY A 382 -6.44 26.52 17.17
C GLY A 382 -5.80 27.81 16.65
N PRO A 383 -4.58 28.13 17.10
CA PRO A 383 -3.84 29.28 16.63
C PRO A 383 -3.33 29.07 15.19
N PHE A 384 -3.08 30.17 14.48
CA PHE A 384 -2.37 30.12 13.20
C PHE A 384 -0.98 29.49 13.36
N LYS A 385 -0.68 28.51 12.52
CA LYS A 385 0.67 27.96 12.33
C LYS A 385 1.22 28.49 11.02
N GLY A 386 2.19 29.39 11.10
CA GLY A 386 2.52 30.25 9.96
C GLY A 386 1.34 31.16 9.64
N ASN A 387 0.78 31.05 8.43
CA ASN A 387 -0.35 31.84 7.98
C ASN A 387 -1.63 31.01 7.77
N ARG A 388 -1.70 29.80 8.35
CA ARG A 388 -2.84 28.89 8.16
C ARG A 388 -3.35 28.32 9.48
N ILE A 389 -4.66 28.09 9.53
CA ILE A 389 -5.33 27.23 10.50
C ILE A 389 -5.79 25.98 9.76
N GLU A 390 -5.32 24.82 10.22
CA GLU A 390 -5.77 23.54 9.74
C GLU A 390 -7.05 23.13 10.48
N THR A 391 -8.14 22.94 9.74
CA THR A 391 -9.40 22.48 10.30
C THR A 391 -9.27 21.01 10.74
N PRO A 392 -9.95 20.57 11.81
CA PRO A 392 -9.98 19.15 12.15
C PRO A 392 -10.51 18.31 10.98
N HIS A 393 -9.90 17.15 10.76
CA HIS A 393 -10.43 16.11 9.89
C HIS A 393 -11.90 15.83 10.23
N SER A 394 -12.72 15.46 9.23
CA SER A 394 -14.20 15.35 9.32
C SER A 394 -14.96 16.68 9.55
N GLY A 395 -14.28 17.83 9.66
CA GLY A 395 -14.91 19.10 10.00
C GLY A 395 -15.91 19.61 8.97
N ILE A 396 -15.64 19.38 7.68
CA ILE A 396 -16.46 19.86 6.58
C ILE A 396 -17.91 19.34 6.65
N GLN A 397 -18.12 18.07 7.01
CA GLN A 397 -19.47 17.52 7.05
C GLN A 397 -20.31 18.15 8.18
N TYR A 398 -19.69 18.60 9.27
CA TYR A 398 -20.39 19.26 10.38
C TYR A 398 -20.73 20.73 10.14
N SER A 399 -19.96 21.43 9.31
CA SER A 399 -20.01 22.89 9.20
C SER A 399 -20.50 23.35 7.83
N PRO A 400 -21.68 24.00 7.75
CA PRO A 400 -22.12 24.67 6.53
C PRO A 400 -21.14 25.72 6.00
N GLU A 401 -20.36 26.37 6.87
CA GLU A 401 -19.32 27.36 6.55
C GLU A 401 -18.10 26.71 5.89
N LEU A 402 -17.61 25.58 6.42
CA LEU A 402 -16.51 24.82 5.80
C LEU A 402 -16.94 24.19 4.47
N GLN A 403 -18.20 23.76 4.36
CA GLN A 403 -18.79 23.35 3.08
C GLN A 403 -18.78 24.50 2.07
N ASN A 404 -19.16 25.71 2.49
CA ASN A 404 -19.10 26.90 1.62
C ASN A 404 -17.68 27.18 1.14
N VAL A 405 -16.68 27.08 2.02
CA VAL A 405 -15.26 27.24 1.64
C VAL A 405 -14.85 26.20 0.60
N GLN A 406 -15.23 24.92 0.79
CA GLN A 406 -14.91 23.86 -0.18
C GLN A 406 -15.58 24.09 -1.53
N ILE A 407 -16.86 24.47 -1.50
CA ILE A 407 -17.65 24.77 -2.70
C ILE A 407 -17.02 25.95 -3.44
N LEU A 408 -16.75 27.07 -2.77
CA LEU A 408 -16.16 28.27 -3.37
C LEU A 408 -14.81 27.98 -4.00
N HIS A 409 -13.93 27.24 -3.32
CA HIS A 409 -12.66 26.82 -3.91
C HIS A 409 -12.87 26.06 -5.22
N ALA A 410 -13.75 25.06 -5.23
CA ALA A 410 -14.02 24.25 -6.41
C ALA A 410 -14.67 25.07 -7.53
N THR A 411 -15.68 25.89 -7.24
CA THR A 411 -16.39 26.68 -8.24
C THR A 411 -15.52 27.81 -8.82
N ASN A 412 -14.67 28.45 -8.00
CA ASN A 412 -13.71 29.45 -8.49
C ASN A 412 -12.75 28.84 -9.51
N LEU A 413 -12.24 27.62 -9.25
CA LEU A 413 -11.39 26.91 -10.20
C LEU A 413 -12.16 26.49 -11.46
N LEU A 414 -13.38 25.95 -11.30
CA LEU A 414 -14.20 25.51 -12.42
C LEU A 414 -14.57 26.66 -13.38
N GLN A 415 -14.81 27.86 -12.84
CA GLN A 415 -15.14 29.06 -13.61
C GLN A 415 -13.91 29.76 -14.20
N HIS A 416 -12.70 29.42 -13.74
CA HIS A 416 -11.46 29.95 -14.29
C HIS A 416 -11.30 29.53 -15.75
N LYS A 417 -10.98 30.49 -16.60
CA LYS A 417 -10.72 30.28 -18.03
C LYS A 417 -9.24 30.00 -18.23
N ASN A 418 -8.91 28.78 -18.63
CA ASN A 418 -7.54 28.41 -18.98
C ASN A 418 -7.12 29.18 -20.25
N PRO A 419 -6.07 30.02 -20.20
CA PRO A 419 -5.67 30.85 -21.34
C PRO A 419 -5.09 30.03 -22.51
N TYR A 420 -4.63 28.80 -22.26
CA TYR A 420 -4.03 27.93 -23.27
C TYR A 420 -5.06 27.06 -24.00
N THR A 421 -6.15 26.66 -23.33
CA THR A 421 -7.23 25.90 -23.99
C THR A 421 -8.39 26.78 -24.46
N GLY A 422 -8.51 27.99 -23.91
CA GLY A 422 -9.60 28.93 -24.21
C GLY A 422 -10.95 28.53 -23.60
N LEU A 423 -10.98 27.50 -22.76
CA LEU A 423 -12.18 26.98 -22.09
C LEU A 423 -12.09 27.25 -20.59
N THR A 424 -13.25 27.36 -19.94
CA THR A 424 -13.28 27.19 -18.49
C THR A 424 -13.00 25.73 -18.10
N TYR A 425 -12.55 25.49 -16.88
CA TYR A 425 -12.36 24.12 -16.39
C TYR A 425 -13.68 23.33 -16.37
N ALA A 426 -14.80 24.02 -16.13
CA ALA A 426 -16.15 23.45 -16.23
C ALA A 426 -16.51 22.99 -17.66
N GLU A 427 -16.08 23.74 -18.68
CA GLU A 427 -16.34 23.44 -20.09
C GLU A 427 -15.35 22.43 -20.68
N ASP A 428 -14.12 22.36 -20.16
CA ASP A 428 -13.06 21.55 -20.75
C ASP A 428 -13.31 20.04 -20.61
N PRO A 429 -13.54 19.29 -21.70
CA PRO A 429 -13.82 17.86 -21.65
C PRO A 429 -12.59 17.01 -21.26
N ALA A 430 -11.38 17.59 -21.24
CA ALA A 430 -10.18 16.92 -20.74
C ALA A 430 -10.24 16.69 -19.21
N ILE A 431 -11.01 17.50 -18.47
CA ILE A 431 -11.23 17.31 -17.03
C ILE A 431 -12.31 16.25 -16.82
N ALA A 432 -11.88 15.00 -16.69
CA ALA A 432 -12.75 13.83 -16.60
C ALA A 432 -13.46 13.72 -15.24
N PHE A 433 -12.78 14.12 -14.15
CA PHE A 433 -13.31 13.97 -12.79
C PHE A 433 -13.03 15.18 -11.90
N LEU A 434 -13.97 15.41 -10.99
CA LEU A 434 -13.78 16.24 -9.80
C LEU A 434 -13.97 15.39 -8.53
N GLU A 435 -13.02 15.45 -7.61
CA GLU A 435 -13.11 14.82 -6.30
C GLU A 435 -13.57 15.84 -5.23
N ILE A 436 -14.57 15.48 -4.42
CA ILE A 436 -15.09 16.36 -3.36
C ILE A 436 -14.09 16.42 -2.21
N LEU A 437 -13.65 15.26 -1.70
CA LEU A 437 -12.75 15.13 -0.54
C LEU A 437 -11.84 13.89 -0.66
N ASN A 438 -10.53 14.08 -0.49
CA ASN A 438 -9.60 12.97 -0.40
C ASN A 438 -9.50 12.41 1.03
N GLU A 439 -9.54 11.09 1.15
CA GLU A 439 -9.27 10.31 2.36
C GLU A 439 -9.99 10.81 3.61
N GLN A 440 -11.27 11.19 3.46
CA GLN A 440 -12.09 11.73 4.55
C GLN A 440 -13.54 11.32 4.48
N SER A 441 -14.12 11.17 5.66
CA SER A 441 -15.52 10.88 5.87
C SER A 441 -15.90 11.36 7.26
N ILE A 442 -17.15 11.75 7.48
CA ILE A 442 -17.66 11.99 8.83
C ILE A 442 -17.64 10.71 9.68
N LEU A 443 -17.53 9.55 9.04
CA LEU A 443 -17.40 8.23 9.64
C LEU A 443 -15.92 7.79 9.75
N PHE A 444 -14.96 8.72 9.67
CA PHE A 444 -13.54 8.44 9.93
C PHE A 444 -13.25 8.36 11.44
N TYR A 445 -12.10 7.80 11.87
CA TYR A 445 -11.77 7.68 13.30
C TYR A 445 -11.63 9.03 14.01
N THR A 446 -11.42 10.11 13.26
CA THR A 446 -11.35 11.49 13.76
C THR A 446 -12.70 12.20 13.80
N SER A 447 -13.83 11.51 13.55
CA SER A 447 -15.20 12.06 13.55
C SER A 447 -15.50 12.98 14.74
N MET A 448 -14.96 12.67 15.92
CA MET A 448 -15.16 13.46 17.14
C MET A 448 -14.32 14.75 17.23
N ALA A 449 -13.25 14.88 16.46
CA ALA A 449 -12.27 15.96 16.59
C ALA A 449 -12.88 17.37 16.37
N PRO A 450 -13.72 17.60 15.34
CA PRO A 450 -14.40 18.90 15.16
C PRO A 450 -15.23 19.31 16.38
N LEU A 451 -15.98 18.35 16.96
CA LEU A 451 -16.81 18.58 18.14
C LEU A 451 -15.99 18.76 19.42
N LYS A 452 -14.76 18.24 19.49
CA LYS A 452 -13.84 18.52 20.61
C LYS A 452 -13.25 19.93 20.51
N ALA A 453 -12.88 20.34 19.31
CA ALA A 453 -12.23 21.63 19.08
C ALA A 453 -13.21 22.80 19.24
N SER A 454 -14.38 22.75 18.60
CA SER A 454 -15.24 23.92 18.45
C SER A 454 -16.48 23.90 19.35
N PRO A 455 -16.61 24.81 20.34
CA PRO A 455 -17.87 25.02 21.04
C PRO A 455 -19.03 25.43 20.11
N THR A 456 -18.75 26.20 19.05
CA THR A 456 -19.77 26.58 18.07
C THR A 456 -20.35 25.35 17.37
N LEU A 457 -19.51 24.45 16.87
CA LEU A 457 -19.96 23.20 16.24
C LEU A 457 -20.70 22.30 17.23
N ARG A 458 -20.23 22.16 18.48
CA ARG A 458 -20.97 21.40 19.49
C ARG A 458 -22.40 21.90 19.66
N LYS A 459 -22.58 23.22 19.78
CA LYS A 459 -23.90 23.83 19.96
C LYS A 459 -24.79 23.59 18.73
N GLN A 460 -24.29 23.87 17.53
CA GLN A 460 -25.06 23.74 16.30
C GLN A 460 -25.45 22.28 16.01
N VAL A 461 -24.49 21.37 16.10
CA VAL A 461 -24.70 19.94 15.81
C VAL A 461 -25.55 19.29 16.90
N GLY A 462 -25.35 19.64 18.17
CA GLY A 462 -26.17 19.15 19.27
C GLY A 462 -27.65 19.52 19.12
N ALA A 463 -27.94 20.77 18.74
CA ALA A 463 -29.30 21.22 18.47
C ALA A 463 -29.96 20.42 17.34
N ARG A 464 -29.26 20.26 16.20
CA ARG A 464 -29.75 19.48 15.05
C ARG A 464 -29.99 18.01 15.39
N PHE A 465 -29.08 17.39 16.14
CA PHE A 465 -29.23 15.99 16.52
C PHE A 465 -30.38 15.81 17.53
N CYS A 466 -30.53 16.72 18.50
CA CYS A 466 -31.68 16.68 19.43
C CYS A 466 -33.02 16.87 18.71
N GLU A 467 -33.09 17.74 17.70
CA GLU A 467 -34.28 17.88 16.86
C GLU A 467 -34.59 16.60 16.08
N TRP A 468 -33.56 15.98 15.48
CA TRP A 468 -33.69 14.70 14.79
C TRP A 468 -34.20 13.60 15.74
N LEU A 469 -33.66 13.52 16.96
CA LEU A 469 -34.11 12.57 17.98
C LEU A 469 -35.54 12.86 18.44
N ARG A 470 -35.92 14.13 18.58
CA ARG A 470 -37.31 14.53 18.91
C ARG A 470 -38.27 14.08 17.81
N LYS A 471 -37.90 14.21 16.54
CA LYS A 471 -38.72 13.71 15.42
C LYS A 471 -38.85 12.19 15.44
N LYS A 472 -37.80 11.46 15.84
CA LYS A 472 -37.78 9.99 15.85
C LYS A 472 -38.50 9.38 17.07
N TYR A 473 -38.37 9.99 18.24
CA TYR A 473 -38.80 9.41 19.52
C TYR A 473 -39.81 10.25 20.31
N GLY A 474 -40.17 11.44 19.82
CA GLY A 474 -41.18 12.31 20.41
C GLY A 474 -40.70 13.13 21.61
N SER A 475 -40.32 12.48 22.71
CA SER A 475 -39.96 13.14 23.98
C SER A 475 -38.67 12.59 24.61
N GLN A 476 -38.20 13.23 25.69
CA GLN A 476 -37.04 12.73 26.45
C GLN A 476 -37.35 11.35 27.03
N GLU A 477 -38.56 11.13 27.54
CA GLU A 477 -39.01 9.85 28.08
C GLU A 477 -39.01 8.76 27.00
N GLY A 478 -39.49 9.09 25.79
CA GLY A 478 -39.45 8.19 24.64
C GLY A 478 -38.02 7.81 24.25
N LEU A 479 -37.10 8.79 24.23
CA LEU A 479 -35.68 8.54 23.96
C LEU A 479 -35.04 7.66 25.05
N VAL A 480 -35.28 7.94 26.33
CA VAL A 480 -34.75 7.16 27.46
C VAL A 480 -35.28 5.74 27.45
N ALA A 481 -36.55 5.53 27.07
CA ALA A 481 -37.14 4.19 26.97
C ALA A 481 -36.43 3.31 25.93
N VAL A 482 -35.93 3.91 24.85
CA VAL A 482 -35.28 3.20 23.74
C VAL A 482 -33.76 3.09 23.93
N TRP A 483 -33.09 4.12 24.42
CA TRP A 483 -31.64 4.13 24.63
C TRP A 483 -31.20 3.51 25.96
N GLY A 484 -32.07 3.56 26.98
CA GLY A 484 -31.69 3.27 28.35
C GLY A 484 -30.88 4.39 28.99
N LYS A 485 -30.99 4.56 30.30
CA LYS A 485 -30.34 5.65 31.06
C LYS A 485 -28.81 5.63 30.95
N ALA A 486 -28.20 4.44 30.91
CA ALA A 486 -26.75 4.28 30.85
C ALA A 486 -26.12 4.78 29.54
N ALA A 487 -26.92 4.96 28.48
CA ALA A 487 -26.41 5.48 27.22
C ALA A 487 -26.14 6.99 27.26
N PHE A 488 -26.76 7.73 28.18
CA PHE A 488 -26.55 9.18 28.37
C PHE A 488 -25.27 9.45 29.15
N ASP A 489 -24.61 10.57 28.83
CA ASP A 489 -23.32 11.00 29.39
C ASP A 489 -22.19 9.95 29.24
N SER A 490 -22.39 8.95 28.37
CA SER A 490 -21.51 7.78 28.26
C SER A 490 -20.19 8.02 27.53
N PHE A 491 -19.96 9.23 27.01
CA PHE A 491 -18.75 9.61 26.27
C PHE A 491 -17.76 10.46 27.08
N ALA A 492 -17.88 10.46 28.42
CA ALA A 492 -16.95 11.14 29.31
C ALA A 492 -15.48 10.74 29.06
N GLY A 493 -15.23 9.44 28.89
CA GLY A 493 -13.91 8.89 28.60
C GLY A 493 -13.34 9.33 27.25
N GLU A 494 -14.18 9.84 26.34
CA GLU A 494 -13.76 10.40 25.06
C GLU A 494 -13.51 11.91 25.14
N GLY A 495 -13.59 12.53 26.32
CA GLY A 495 -13.34 13.95 26.52
C GLY A 495 -14.56 14.86 26.34
N PHE A 496 -15.78 14.31 26.39
CA PHE A 496 -17.01 15.09 26.39
C PHE A 496 -17.50 15.33 27.83
N LYS A 497 -18.16 16.48 28.06
CA LYS A 497 -18.69 16.83 29.38
C LYS A 497 -19.92 15.97 29.72
N THR A 498 -20.08 15.69 31.01
CA THR A 498 -21.24 14.99 31.58
C THR A 498 -22.12 15.99 32.36
N ASP A 499 -22.73 16.93 31.64
CA ASP A 499 -23.55 17.99 32.23
C ASP A 499 -25.07 17.70 32.14
N GLY A 500 -25.41 16.42 31.99
CA GLY A 500 -26.77 15.89 31.91
C GLY A 500 -27.36 16.11 30.53
N GLU A 501 -27.00 15.23 29.59
CA GLU A 501 -27.54 15.18 28.22
C GLU A 501 -29.08 15.15 28.21
N HIS A 502 -29.70 16.11 27.52
CA HIS A 502 -31.16 16.27 27.45
C HIS A 502 -31.62 16.95 26.16
N LEU A 503 -32.77 16.53 25.60
CA LEU A 503 -33.31 17.08 24.36
C LEU A 503 -33.54 18.61 24.43
N ASP A 504 -34.07 19.11 25.54
CA ASP A 504 -34.38 20.54 25.70
C ASP A 504 -33.14 21.42 25.95
N LYS A 505 -32.01 20.80 26.32
CA LYS A 505 -30.73 21.51 26.40
C LYS A 505 -30.02 21.59 25.05
N GLY A 506 -30.41 20.76 24.07
CA GLY A 506 -29.73 20.69 22.78
C GLY A 506 -28.27 20.22 22.87
N ASN A 507 -27.91 19.49 23.92
CA ASN A 507 -26.52 19.11 24.23
C ASN A 507 -26.19 17.63 23.95
N ILE A 508 -27.14 16.84 23.42
CA ILE A 508 -26.86 15.47 22.99
C ILE A 508 -26.10 15.52 21.66
N LEU A 509 -24.91 14.92 21.61
CA LEU A 509 -24.06 14.90 20.41
C LEU A 509 -24.09 13.54 19.69
N PRO A 510 -24.02 13.53 18.34
CA PRO A 510 -23.95 12.31 17.54
C PRO A 510 -22.52 11.75 17.55
N ILE A 511 -22.06 11.30 18.73
CA ILE A 511 -20.70 10.81 18.92
C ILE A 511 -20.54 9.43 18.26
N GLY A 512 -19.44 9.26 17.53
CA GLY A 512 -19.17 8.07 16.72
C GLY A 512 -17.70 7.86 16.39
N ASN A 513 -17.34 6.61 16.13
CA ASN A 513 -16.03 6.16 15.66
C ASN A 513 -16.23 4.79 14.96
N PRO A 514 -15.56 4.48 13.83
CA PRO A 514 -15.58 3.15 13.20
C PRO A 514 -15.47 1.98 14.18
N TRP A 515 -14.62 2.09 15.19
CA TRP A 515 -14.47 1.08 16.23
C TRP A 515 -15.76 0.85 17.04
N PHE A 516 -16.53 1.90 17.32
CA PHE A 516 -17.80 1.78 18.06
C PHE A 516 -18.89 1.08 17.24
N TRP A 517 -18.82 1.18 15.91
CA TRP A 517 -19.75 0.52 15.00
C TRP A 517 -19.28 -0.83 14.48
N ASP A 518 -18.13 -1.30 14.95
CA ASP A 518 -17.68 -2.67 14.67
C ASP A 518 -18.70 -3.66 15.26
N PRO A 519 -19.16 -4.68 14.51
CA PRO A 519 -20.12 -5.65 15.02
C PRO A 519 -19.70 -6.32 16.35
N ALA A 520 -18.42 -6.63 16.52
CA ALA A 520 -17.91 -7.23 17.76
C ALA A 520 -17.93 -6.24 18.93
N GLN A 521 -17.77 -4.94 18.68
CA GLN A 521 -17.86 -3.91 19.71
C GLN A 521 -19.31 -3.58 20.05
N ILE A 522 -20.19 -3.50 19.05
CA ILE A 522 -21.64 -3.30 19.21
C ILE A 522 -22.26 -4.40 20.07
N GLU A 523 -21.91 -5.67 19.82
CA GLU A 523 -22.41 -6.79 20.63
C GLU A 523 -21.63 -6.99 21.94
N GLY A 524 -20.45 -6.36 22.06
CA GLY A 524 -19.56 -6.47 23.21
C GLY A 524 -19.55 -5.20 24.06
N SER A 525 -18.40 -4.51 24.07
CA SER A 525 -18.12 -3.38 24.97
C SER A 525 -19.08 -2.19 24.83
N GLN A 526 -19.78 -2.09 23.71
CA GLN A 526 -20.69 -0.99 23.38
C GLN A 526 -22.17 -1.35 23.51
N ALA A 527 -22.51 -2.59 23.90
CA ALA A 527 -23.89 -3.09 23.91
C ALA A 527 -24.87 -2.20 24.68
N PHE A 528 -24.45 -1.66 25.82
CA PHE A 528 -25.27 -0.78 26.68
C PHE A 528 -25.71 0.53 26.01
N ARG A 529 -25.05 0.94 24.91
CA ARG A 529 -25.37 2.14 24.12
C ARG A 529 -25.54 1.85 22.63
N LYS A 530 -25.80 0.59 22.26
CA LYS A 530 -25.94 0.14 20.86
C LYS A 530 -26.92 0.99 20.06
N ARG A 531 -28.14 1.21 20.57
CA ARG A 531 -29.18 1.98 19.87
C ARG A 531 -28.78 3.45 19.67
N ARG A 532 -28.14 4.07 20.67
CA ARG A 532 -27.54 5.41 20.56
C ARG A 532 -26.50 5.47 19.45
N LEU A 533 -25.57 4.51 19.40
CA LEU A 533 -24.53 4.47 18.39
C LEU A 533 -25.09 4.28 16.97
N LEU A 534 -26.08 3.42 16.80
CA LEU A 534 -26.73 3.21 15.50
C LEU A 534 -27.55 4.43 15.04
N ASP A 535 -28.15 5.18 15.99
CA ASP A 535 -28.79 6.47 15.68
C ASP A 535 -27.79 7.55 15.32
N SER A 536 -26.65 7.63 16.04
CA SER A 536 -25.53 8.51 15.65
C SER A 536 -25.03 8.16 14.25
N LEU A 537 -24.85 6.87 13.93
CA LEU A 537 -24.42 6.43 12.59
C LEU A 537 -25.39 6.93 11.51
N GLN A 538 -26.70 6.76 11.72
CA GLN A 538 -27.72 7.22 10.79
C GLN A 538 -27.66 8.73 10.58
N PHE A 539 -27.63 9.52 11.67
CA PHE A 539 -27.58 10.97 11.59
C PHE A 539 -26.31 11.47 10.89
N LEU A 540 -25.15 10.90 11.21
CA LEU A 540 -23.89 11.26 10.58
C LEU A 540 -23.88 10.90 9.08
N TYR A 541 -24.41 9.72 8.72
CA TYR A 541 -24.61 9.34 7.32
C TYR A 541 -25.49 10.34 6.57
N GLU A 542 -26.63 10.74 7.14
CA GLU A 542 -27.55 11.73 6.56
C GLU A 542 -26.84 13.09 6.36
N LEU A 543 -26.08 13.53 7.35
CA LEU A 543 -25.31 14.78 7.30
C LEU A 543 -24.22 14.76 6.21
N GLN A 544 -23.54 13.62 6.03
CA GLN A 544 -22.58 13.46 4.94
C GLN A 544 -23.26 13.47 3.57
N CYS A 545 -24.41 12.81 3.43
CA CYS A 545 -25.18 12.85 2.18
C CYS A 545 -25.63 14.28 1.84
N GLU A 546 -26.11 15.03 2.82
CA GLU A 546 -26.48 16.45 2.66
C GLU A 546 -25.28 17.28 2.17
N CYS A 547 -24.11 17.11 2.81
CA CYS A 547 -22.87 17.79 2.43
C CYS A 547 -22.49 17.49 0.97
N TYR A 548 -22.51 16.22 0.55
CA TYR A 548 -22.19 15.83 -0.82
C TYR A 548 -23.21 16.34 -1.83
N GLN A 549 -24.52 16.25 -1.53
CA GLN A 549 -25.57 16.77 -2.41
C GLN A 549 -25.44 18.28 -2.63
N ARG A 550 -25.10 19.04 -1.59
CA ARG A 550 -24.87 20.48 -1.67
C ARG A 550 -23.67 20.82 -2.57
N PHE A 551 -22.58 20.06 -2.44
CA PHE A 551 -21.40 20.23 -3.28
C PHE A 551 -21.68 19.88 -4.75
N VAL A 552 -22.33 18.73 -5.01
CA VAL A 552 -22.72 18.29 -6.36
C VAL A 552 -23.59 19.36 -7.03
N ARG A 553 -24.59 19.88 -6.32
CA ARG A 553 -25.45 20.95 -6.85
C ARG A 553 -24.65 22.17 -7.29
N ALA A 554 -23.79 22.69 -6.41
CA ALA A 554 -23.00 23.88 -6.71
C ALA A 554 -22.03 23.67 -7.89
N VAL A 555 -21.42 22.48 -8.00
CA VAL A 555 -20.55 22.12 -9.12
C VAL A 555 -21.33 22.05 -10.44
N ARG A 556 -22.56 21.51 -10.43
CA ARG A 556 -23.43 21.49 -11.62
C ARG A 556 -23.88 22.90 -12.00
N GLU A 557 -24.24 23.74 -11.03
CA GLU A 557 -24.58 25.15 -11.24
C GLU A 557 -23.41 25.97 -11.80
N ALA A 558 -22.17 25.61 -11.44
CA ALA A 558 -20.96 26.17 -12.03
C ALA A 558 -20.64 25.65 -13.45
N GLY A 559 -21.49 24.79 -14.02
CA GLY A 559 -21.43 24.33 -15.41
C GLY A 559 -20.70 23.02 -15.64
N TYR A 560 -20.07 22.41 -14.62
CA TYR A 560 -19.33 21.17 -14.81
C TYR A 560 -20.28 19.98 -15.02
N GLN A 561 -20.12 19.26 -16.13
CA GLN A 561 -20.97 18.11 -16.49
C GLN A 561 -20.24 16.75 -16.38
N GLY A 562 -19.01 16.72 -15.86
CA GLY A 562 -18.23 15.47 -15.72
C GLY A 562 -18.57 14.64 -14.51
N GLU A 563 -17.91 13.50 -14.38
CA GLU A 563 -18.09 12.62 -13.23
C GLU A 563 -17.56 13.25 -11.94
N ILE A 564 -18.26 13.00 -10.84
CA ILE A 564 -17.89 13.48 -9.51
C ILE A 564 -17.63 12.25 -8.64
N VAL A 565 -16.54 12.29 -7.90
CA VAL A 565 -16.20 11.30 -6.87
C VAL A 565 -16.33 11.98 -5.51
N SER A 566 -17.02 11.36 -4.57
CA SER A 566 -17.16 11.88 -3.20
C SER A 566 -15.84 11.80 -2.43
N SER A 567 -15.54 10.63 -1.87
CA SER A 567 -14.29 10.29 -1.22
C SER A 567 -13.88 8.85 -1.54
N ASN A 568 -12.63 8.55 -1.26
CA ASN A 568 -11.98 7.25 -1.46
C ASN A 568 -11.77 6.50 -0.14
N TRP A 569 -12.30 7.03 0.97
CA TRP A 569 -12.06 6.52 2.30
C TRP A 569 -12.83 5.21 2.60
N GLN A 570 -12.16 4.28 3.28
CA GLN A 570 -12.78 3.09 3.85
C GLN A 570 -13.06 3.29 5.34
N ALA A 571 -14.32 3.57 5.70
CA ALA A 571 -14.75 3.85 7.07
C ALA A 571 -14.85 2.59 7.97
N GLY A 572 -13.70 1.97 8.27
CA GLY A 572 -13.64 0.76 9.10
C GLY A 572 -14.16 -0.47 8.35
N ARG A 573 -15.11 -1.19 8.96
CA ARG A 573 -15.78 -2.36 8.38
C ARG A 573 -17.28 -2.38 8.70
N ALA A 574 -18.03 -3.21 7.99
CA ALA A 574 -19.46 -3.46 8.17
C ALA A 574 -20.29 -2.16 8.18
N PHE A 575 -20.99 -1.83 9.27
CA PHE A 575 -22.05 -0.81 9.27
C PHE A 575 -21.57 0.58 8.86
N SER A 576 -20.49 1.08 9.45
CA SER A 576 -19.94 2.39 9.08
C SER A 576 -19.34 2.40 7.68
N HIS A 577 -18.71 1.30 7.27
CA HIS A 577 -18.11 1.20 5.95
C HIS A 577 -19.17 1.22 4.85
N PHE A 578 -20.22 0.40 4.97
CA PHE A 578 -21.27 0.33 3.95
C PHE A 578 -22.20 1.55 3.98
N ALA A 579 -22.37 2.22 5.11
CA ALA A 579 -23.02 3.54 5.15
C ALA A 579 -22.18 4.58 4.39
N ASN A 580 -20.86 4.58 4.57
CA ASN A 580 -19.95 5.45 3.81
C ASN A 580 -19.98 5.14 2.31
N LEU A 581 -19.83 3.86 1.93
CA LEU A 581 -19.90 3.44 0.53
C LEU A 581 -21.24 3.79 -0.12
N HIS A 582 -22.35 3.69 0.63
CA HIS A 582 -23.66 4.10 0.12
C HIS A 582 -23.73 5.63 -0.08
N SER A 583 -23.09 6.44 0.77
CA SER A 583 -23.02 7.88 0.51
C SER A 583 -22.19 8.22 -0.73
N ASP A 584 -21.16 7.41 -1.04
CA ASP A 584 -20.37 7.55 -2.28
C ASP A 584 -21.22 7.18 -3.51
N TYR A 585 -21.99 6.08 -3.40
CA TYR A 585 -22.91 5.59 -4.43
C TYR A 585 -23.95 6.62 -4.88
N LEU A 586 -24.40 7.48 -3.96
CA LEU A 586 -25.35 8.56 -4.23
C LEU A 586 -24.75 9.72 -5.02
N VAL A 587 -23.42 9.80 -5.16
CA VAL A 587 -22.73 10.87 -5.87
C VAL A 587 -22.40 10.46 -7.30
N GLY A 588 -21.65 9.37 -7.49
CA GLY A 588 -21.15 9.01 -8.81
C GLY A 588 -20.22 7.80 -8.78
N THR A 589 -19.10 7.92 -9.50
CA THR A 589 -18.06 6.89 -9.58
C THR A 589 -17.51 6.53 -8.20
N ILE A 590 -17.39 5.23 -7.91
CA ILE A 590 -16.84 4.73 -6.65
C ILE A 590 -15.31 4.73 -6.75
N ASP A 591 -14.63 5.33 -5.78
CA ASP A 591 -13.17 5.39 -5.74
C ASP A 591 -12.62 4.77 -4.45
N ARG A 592 -11.45 4.14 -4.50
CA ARG A 592 -10.77 3.57 -3.33
C ARG A 592 -9.26 3.70 -3.43
N HIS A 593 -8.60 3.62 -2.28
CA HIS A 593 -7.14 3.59 -2.14
C HIS A 593 -6.68 2.32 -1.44
N ASN A 594 -5.58 1.73 -1.93
CA ASN A 594 -4.91 0.63 -1.25
C ASN A 594 -3.43 0.57 -1.64
N TYR A 595 -2.60 0.08 -0.73
CA TYR A 595 -1.15 -0.04 -0.92
C TYR A 595 -0.70 -1.45 -0.61
N PHE A 596 0.47 -1.85 -1.13
CA PHE A 596 1.03 -3.16 -0.85
C PHE A 596 2.53 -3.09 -0.58
N GLY A 597 3.07 -3.99 0.25
CA GLY A 597 4.49 -4.00 0.60
C GLY A 597 4.84 -3.44 1.98
N ALA A 598 3.96 -3.65 2.98
CA ALA A 598 4.26 -3.35 4.39
C ALA A 598 5.50 -4.11 4.93
N ARG A 599 5.92 -5.18 4.24
CA ARG A 599 7.22 -5.85 4.38
C ARG A 599 7.91 -5.90 3.02
N ALA A 600 9.24 -5.93 3.03
CA ALA A 600 9.96 -6.15 1.78
C ALA A 600 9.64 -7.55 1.26
N ASN A 601 9.49 -7.67 -0.05
CA ASN A 601 9.39 -8.93 -0.76
C ASN A 601 8.23 -9.87 -0.39
N ASP A 602 7.19 -9.40 0.29
CA ASP A 602 5.88 -10.05 0.22
C ASP A 602 5.34 -9.91 -1.21
N SER A 603 4.80 -10.98 -1.80
CA SER A 603 4.19 -10.98 -3.14
C SER A 603 2.67 -11.17 -3.05
N MET A 604 1.94 -10.39 -3.86
CA MET A 604 0.50 -10.55 -4.05
C MET A 604 0.15 -11.87 -4.75
N LEU A 605 1.08 -12.45 -5.53
CA LEU A 605 0.85 -13.66 -6.31
C LEU A 605 0.63 -14.91 -5.45
N ALA A 606 1.05 -14.88 -4.18
CA ALA A 606 0.92 -16.02 -3.28
C ALA A 606 -0.55 -16.39 -3.01
N ARG A 607 -1.47 -15.39 -3.01
CA ARG A 607 -2.89 -15.58 -2.72
C ARG A 607 -3.75 -14.78 -3.72
N ALA A 608 -4.64 -15.47 -4.41
CA ALA A 608 -5.54 -14.86 -5.37
C ALA A 608 -6.49 -13.86 -4.67
N GLY A 609 -6.66 -12.69 -5.27
CA GLY A 609 -7.56 -11.65 -4.75
C GLY A 609 -7.02 -10.85 -3.56
N SER A 610 -5.79 -11.12 -3.08
CA SER A 610 -5.19 -10.37 -1.95
C SER A 610 -4.62 -9.01 -2.35
N GLY A 611 -4.15 -8.26 -1.36
CA GLY A 611 -3.45 -6.99 -1.52
C GLY A 611 -4.31 -5.95 -2.23
N LEU A 612 -3.71 -5.27 -3.20
CA LEU A 612 -4.39 -4.24 -4.01
C LEU A 612 -5.68 -4.76 -4.67
N LEU A 613 -5.71 -6.02 -5.10
CA LEU A 613 -6.86 -6.59 -5.80
C LEU A 613 -8.07 -6.74 -4.86
N SER A 614 -7.84 -6.96 -3.56
CA SER A 614 -8.92 -7.08 -2.56
C SER A 614 -9.78 -5.81 -2.45
N THR A 615 -9.29 -4.67 -2.94
CA THR A 615 -10.06 -3.42 -3.05
C THR A 615 -11.31 -3.57 -3.92
N GLY A 616 -11.30 -4.50 -4.89
CA GLY A 616 -12.47 -4.86 -5.70
C GLY A 616 -13.64 -5.37 -4.88
N MET A 617 -13.41 -5.80 -3.64
CA MET A 617 -14.46 -6.11 -2.68
C MET A 617 -15.34 -4.88 -2.34
N GLN A 618 -15.03 -3.69 -2.83
CA GLN A 618 -15.83 -2.47 -2.61
C GLN A 618 -16.46 -1.92 -3.90
N GLN A 619 -16.27 -2.59 -5.04
CA GLN A 619 -16.92 -2.23 -6.30
C GLN A 619 -18.44 -2.33 -6.16
N VAL A 620 -19.19 -1.34 -6.65
CA VAL A 620 -20.66 -1.34 -6.60
C VAL A 620 -21.21 -1.77 -7.97
N ALA A 621 -22.24 -2.62 -7.97
CA ALA A 621 -22.71 -3.31 -9.16
C ALA A 621 -23.12 -2.39 -10.32
N ASP A 622 -23.73 -1.23 -10.03
CA ASP A 622 -24.28 -0.27 -10.99
C ASP A 622 -23.53 1.07 -10.97
N ARG A 623 -22.24 1.06 -10.63
CA ARG A 623 -21.36 2.26 -10.69
C ARG A 623 -19.98 1.93 -11.27
N PRO A 624 -19.37 2.86 -12.02
CA PRO A 624 -17.97 2.77 -12.39
C PRO A 624 -17.09 2.68 -11.16
N PHE A 625 -15.95 2.01 -11.32
CA PHE A 625 -14.98 1.81 -10.24
C PHE A 625 -13.62 2.41 -10.58
N MET A 626 -13.08 3.12 -9.60
CA MET A 626 -11.79 3.79 -9.63
C MET A 626 -10.90 3.30 -8.48
N LEU A 627 -9.63 3.04 -8.78
CA LEU A 627 -8.58 2.88 -7.77
C LEU A 627 -7.58 4.02 -7.95
N SER A 628 -7.81 5.16 -7.29
CA SER A 628 -7.05 6.39 -7.58
C SER A 628 -5.76 6.59 -6.80
N GLU A 629 -5.45 5.71 -5.85
CA GLU A 629 -4.11 5.59 -5.28
C GLU A 629 -3.77 4.14 -4.97
N TRP A 630 -2.66 3.69 -5.57
CA TRP A 630 -2.05 2.41 -5.27
C TRP A 630 -0.63 2.33 -5.79
N ILE A 631 0.20 1.50 -5.14
CA ILE A 631 1.51 1.02 -5.63
C ILE A 631 2.06 -0.05 -4.67
N HIS A 632 3.04 -0.80 -5.15
CA HIS A 632 4.00 -1.52 -4.30
C HIS A 632 4.96 -0.52 -3.65
N VAL A 633 4.84 -0.38 -2.33
CA VAL A 633 5.61 0.55 -1.51
C VAL A 633 7.07 0.07 -1.45
N PHE A 634 8.02 0.98 -1.71
CA PHE A 634 9.43 0.70 -1.53
C PHE A 634 9.73 0.32 -0.06
N PRO A 635 10.49 -0.75 0.25
CA PRO A 635 11.44 -1.45 -0.62
C PRO A 635 10.96 -2.80 -1.17
N ASN A 636 9.67 -2.98 -1.46
CA ASN A 636 9.20 -4.20 -2.11
C ASN A 636 9.78 -4.36 -3.54
N GLU A 637 10.45 -5.48 -3.83
CA GLU A 637 11.11 -5.68 -5.13
C GLU A 637 10.18 -6.22 -6.23
N TRP A 638 8.95 -6.64 -5.89
CA TRP A 638 7.99 -7.21 -6.83
C TRP A 638 7.13 -6.16 -7.56
N GLY A 639 7.63 -4.94 -7.73
CA GLY A 639 6.84 -3.81 -8.25
C GLY A 639 6.11 -4.06 -9.57
N VAL A 640 6.64 -4.93 -10.43
CA VAL A 640 6.02 -5.27 -11.73
C VAL A 640 4.72 -6.08 -11.60
N GLU A 641 4.54 -6.84 -10.51
CA GLU A 641 3.34 -7.66 -10.33
C GLU A 641 2.09 -6.78 -10.12
N GLY A 642 2.24 -5.58 -9.55
CA GLY A 642 1.15 -4.63 -9.33
C GLY A 642 0.43 -4.22 -10.62
N PRO A 643 1.12 -3.55 -11.57
CA PRO A 643 0.57 -3.23 -12.88
C PRO A 643 0.05 -4.46 -13.63
N ALA A 644 0.73 -5.60 -13.52
CA ALA A 644 0.31 -6.83 -14.18
C ALA A 644 -1.03 -7.37 -13.62
N ILE A 645 -1.16 -7.47 -12.29
CA ILE A 645 -2.37 -7.96 -11.62
C ILE A 645 -3.53 -6.99 -11.86
N LEU A 646 -3.30 -5.69 -11.67
CA LEU A 646 -4.37 -4.71 -11.85
C LEU A 646 -4.77 -4.54 -13.31
N GLY A 647 -3.85 -4.66 -14.26
CA GLY A 647 -4.18 -4.64 -15.68
C GLY A 647 -5.00 -5.86 -16.13
N ALA A 648 -4.68 -7.06 -15.62
CA ALA A 648 -5.37 -8.29 -16.01
C ALA A 648 -6.68 -8.52 -15.24
N TYR A 649 -6.63 -8.44 -13.91
CA TYR A 649 -7.77 -8.76 -13.05
C TYR A 649 -8.60 -7.53 -12.73
N GLY A 650 -7.99 -6.40 -12.35
CA GLY A 650 -8.75 -5.18 -11.99
C GLY A 650 -9.44 -4.55 -13.19
N MET A 651 -8.66 -3.98 -14.11
CA MET A 651 -9.15 -3.28 -15.30
C MET A 651 -9.77 -4.22 -16.34
N GLY A 652 -9.35 -5.49 -16.35
CA GLY A 652 -9.86 -6.55 -17.22
C GLY A 652 -11.03 -7.30 -16.59
N LEU A 653 -10.74 -8.41 -15.90
CA LEU A 653 -11.76 -9.35 -15.40
C LEU A 653 -12.87 -8.71 -14.54
N GLN A 654 -12.51 -7.80 -13.63
CA GLN A 654 -13.44 -7.08 -12.75
C GLN A 654 -14.10 -5.87 -13.43
N GLY A 655 -13.56 -5.45 -14.58
CA GLY A 655 -14.11 -4.33 -15.35
C GLY A 655 -13.86 -2.95 -14.75
N TRP A 656 -12.86 -2.74 -13.89
CA TRP A 656 -12.58 -1.42 -13.32
C TRP A 656 -12.31 -0.39 -14.41
N ASP A 657 -12.77 0.84 -14.23
CA ASP A 657 -12.77 1.87 -15.26
C ASP A 657 -11.55 2.77 -15.20
N VAL A 658 -11.06 3.03 -13.98
CA VAL A 658 -9.99 3.99 -13.74
C VAL A 658 -8.99 3.48 -12.73
N SER A 659 -7.71 3.71 -13.02
CA SER A 659 -6.59 3.40 -12.13
C SER A 659 -5.57 4.52 -12.16
N PHE A 660 -5.13 4.99 -10.98
CA PHE A 660 -4.03 5.95 -10.85
C PHE A 660 -2.96 5.44 -9.89
N MET A 661 -1.75 5.18 -10.42
CA MET A 661 -0.62 4.78 -9.58
C MET A 661 -0.10 5.97 -8.75
N PHE A 662 0.14 5.75 -7.46
CA PHE A 662 0.63 6.76 -6.51
C PHE A 662 2.11 6.54 -6.19
N GLN A 663 2.96 7.53 -5.95
CA GLN A 663 2.93 8.96 -6.29
C GLN A 663 3.95 9.15 -7.41
N ASN A 664 3.81 10.21 -8.21
CA ASN A 664 4.79 10.58 -9.21
C ASN A 664 5.30 12.02 -9.04
N ARG A 665 6.62 12.18 -9.02
CA ARG A 665 7.35 13.48 -8.98
C ARG A 665 8.52 13.48 -9.97
N ASP A 666 8.33 12.83 -11.09
CA ASP A 666 9.34 12.64 -12.11
C ASP A 666 9.74 13.93 -12.84
N THR A 667 10.84 13.83 -13.57
CA THR A 667 11.40 14.89 -14.41
C THR A 667 11.08 14.67 -15.90
N GLY A 668 9.96 14.02 -16.22
CA GLY A 668 9.57 13.59 -17.56
C GLY A 668 10.42 12.42 -18.08
N ALA A 669 10.92 11.56 -17.19
CA ALA A 669 11.83 10.46 -17.49
C ALA A 669 11.73 9.37 -16.39
N PHE A 670 12.42 8.24 -16.59
CA PHE A 670 12.59 7.23 -15.53
C PHE A 670 13.36 7.79 -14.34
N SER A 671 13.11 7.22 -13.17
CA SER A 671 13.92 7.50 -11.98
C SER A 671 15.37 7.08 -12.18
N ASP A 672 16.29 7.89 -11.66
CA ASP A 672 17.74 7.65 -11.66
C ASP A 672 18.17 6.68 -10.55
N ARG A 673 17.36 6.58 -9.49
CA ARG A 673 17.46 5.60 -8.40
C ARG A 673 16.08 5.21 -7.88
N ILE A 674 15.96 3.99 -7.37
CA ILE A 674 14.75 3.48 -6.71
C ILE A 674 14.75 3.97 -5.25
N GLY A 675 13.58 4.34 -4.73
CA GLY A 675 13.43 4.77 -3.33
C GLY A 675 13.82 6.22 -3.08
N ARG A 676 13.91 7.05 -4.14
CA ARG A 676 13.92 8.52 -4.02
C ARG A 676 12.66 8.99 -3.28
N ASP A 677 11.53 8.43 -3.67
CA ASP A 677 10.25 8.55 -3.01
C ASP A 677 9.84 7.14 -2.52
N GLN A 678 9.06 7.08 -1.44
CA GLN A 678 8.51 5.80 -0.95
C GLN A 678 7.56 5.15 -1.98
N TRP A 679 6.96 5.99 -2.82
CA TRP A 679 6.09 5.62 -3.91
C TRP A 679 6.66 6.22 -5.19
N ASP A 680 7.11 5.39 -6.13
CA ASP A 680 7.81 5.82 -7.34
C ASP A 680 7.31 5.06 -8.58
N VAL A 681 6.38 5.68 -9.30
CA VAL A 681 5.78 5.09 -10.50
C VAL A 681 6.79 4.98 -11.65
N THR A 682 7.74 5.91 -11.75
CA THR A 682 8.72 5.97 -12.84
C THR A 682 9.95 5.09 -12.60
N ALA A 683 9.93 4.26 -11.56
CA ALA A 683 10.93 3.22 -11.38
C ALA A 683 10.85 2.19 -12.55
N PRO A 684 11.97 1.73 -13.12
CA PRO A 684 11.98 0.86 -14.30
C PRO A 684 11.20 -0.45 -14.13
N GLN A 685 11.24 -1.07 -12.94
CA GLN A 685 10.49 -2.28 -12.61
C GLN A 685 8.97 -2.05 -12.49
N VAL A 686 8.51 -0.80 -12.49
CA VAL A 686 7.08 -0.43 -12.47
C VAL A 686 6.64 0.04 -13.85
N LEU A 687 7.22 1.14 -14.35
CA LEU A 687 6.82 1.73 -15.63
C LEU A 687 7.26 0.89 -16.84
N GLY A 688 8.34 0.13 -16.74
CA GLY A 688 8.89 -0.64 -17.87
C GLY A 688 7.95 -1.68 -18.45
N VAL A 689 6.94 -2.14 -17.70
CA VAL A 689 5.95 -3.11 -18.21
C VAL A 689 4.75 -2.44 -18.91
N PHE A 690 4.59 -1.12 -18.77
CA PHE A 690 3.45 -0.39 -19.31
C PHE A 690 3.24 -0.55 -20.83
N PRO A 691 4.28 -0.66 -21.67
CA PRO A 691 4.08 -0.91 -23.09
C PRO A 691 3.24 -2.16 -23.38
N ALA A 692 3.29 -3.19 -22.54
CA ALA A 692 2.42 -4.36 -22.66
C ALA A 692 1.08 -4.16 -21.93
N VAL A 693 1.13 -3.71 -20.67
CA VAL A 693 -0.06 -3.58 -19.81
C VAL A 693 -1.05 -2.53 -20.35
N ALA A 694 -0.57 -1.38 -20.84
CA ALA A 694 -1.44 -0.37 -21.43
C ALA A 694 -2.11 -0.88 -22.71
N ARG A 695 -1.43 -1.68 -23.54
CA ARG A 695 -2.03 -2.26 -24.76
C ARG A 695 -3.19 -3.18 -24.42
N GLN A 696 -3.03 -4.09 -23.45
CA GLN A 696 -4.13 -4.99 -23.07
C GLN A 696 -5.31 -4.23 -22.47
N ILE A 697 -5.07 -3.16 -21.69
CA ILE A 697 -6.14 -2.37 -21.06
C ILE A 697 -6.88 -1.58 -22.13
N LEU A 698 -6.16 -0.83 -22.97
CA LEU A 698 -6.76 0.07 -23.96
C LEU A 698 -7.43 -0.66 -25.13
N ARG A 699 -7.04 -1.90 -25.42
CA ARG A 699 -7.70 -2.78 -26.40
C ARG A 699 -8.79 -3.66 -25.80
N GLY A 700 -8.88 -3.75 -24.47
CA GLY A 700 -9.84 -4.60 -23.77
C GLY A 700 -9.58 -6.09 -23.98
N ASP A 701 -8.31 -6.52 -23.94
CA ASP A 701 -7.91 -7.90 -24.29
C ASP A 701 -8.51 -8.95 -23.35
N VAL A 702 -8.54 -8.67 -22.04
CA VAL A 702 -9.21 -9.50 -21.06
C VAL A 702 -10.68 -9.09 -21.02
N LYS A 703 -11.56 -10.04 -21.33
CA LYS A 703 -13.00 -9.88 -21.23
C LYS A 703 -13.40 -9.75 -19.77
N GLU A 704 -14.27 -8.79 -19.48
CA GLU A 704 -14.96 -8.69 -18.19
C GLU A 704 -15.80 -9.96 -17.92
N ALA A 705 -15.85 -10.39 -16.67
CA ALA A 705 -16.62 -11.58 -16.28
C ALA A 705 -18.13 -11.29 -16.25
N ASP A 706 -18.90 -12.08 -17.00
CA ASP A 706 -20.37 -12.09 -16.92
C ASP A 706 -20.86 -12.74 -15.60
N LEU A 707 -20.04 -13.62 -15.00
CA LEU A 707 -20.31 -14.23 -13.70
C LEU A 707 -20.08 -13.21 -12.58
N VAL A 708 -21.11 -12.98 -11.76
CA VAL A 708 -21.09 -12.00 -10.67
C VAL A 708 -21.15 -12.68 -9.30
N ALA A 709 -20.27 -12.26 -8.40
CA ALA A 709 -20.28 -12.59 -6.98
C ALA A 709 -20.73 -11.36 -6.17
N ALA A 710 -22.03 -11.26 -5.89
CA ALA A 710 -22.62 -10.11 -5.22
C ALA A 710 -22.67 -10.25 -3.70
N ARG A 711 -22.45 -9.13 -2.99
CA ARG A 711 -22.75 -8.97 -1.57
C ARG A 711 -23.89 -7.96 -1.40
N ASN A 712 -24.98 -8.42 -0.80
CA ASN A 712 -26.21 -7.66 -0.65
C ASN A 712 -26.11 -6.73 0.56
N VAL A 713 -26.35 -5.45 0.34
CA VAL A 713 -26.39 -4.43 1.38
C VAL A 713 -27.73 -3.70 1.28
N HIS A 714 -28.52 -3.74 2.35
CA HIS A 714 -29.72 -2.93 2.48
C HIS A 714 -29.41 -1.74 3.40
N PRO A 715 -29.30 -0.49 2.89
CA PRO A 715 -28.82 0.64 3.67
C PRO A 715 -29.57 0.89 4.97
N ALA A 716 -30.91 0.78 4.98
CA ALA A 716 -31.69 1.02 6.19
C ALA A 716 -31.40 0.00 7.31
N SER A 717 -31.13 -1.26 6.94
CA SER A 717 -30.76 -2.32 7.89
C SER A 717 -29.42 -2.09 8.58
N LEU A 718 -28.51 -1.30 7.99
CA LEU A 718 -27.24 -0.94 8.64
C LEU A 718 -27.50 -0.18 9.94
N PHE A 719 -28.51 0.70 9.97
CA PHE A 719 -28.92 1.47 11.15
C PHE A 719 -29.72 0.65 12.16
N GLU A 720 -29.98 -0.62 11.86
CA GLU A 720 -30.50 -1.62 12.80
C GLU A 720 -29.42 -2.59 13.28
N GLY A 721 -28.17 -2.43 12.81
CA GLY A 721 -27.07 -3.35 13.11
C GLY A 721 -27.22 -4.71 12.39
N LYS A 722 -27.80 -4.72 11.18
CA LYS A 722 -28.01 -5.92 10.38
C LYS A 722 -27.26 -5.84 9.05
N LEU A 723 -26.55 -6.91 8.70
CA LEU A 723 -25.81 -7.10 7.45
C LEU A 723 -25.84 -8.60 7.08
N GLY A 724 -26.09 -8.94 5.82
CA GLY A 724 -26.26 -10.34 5.37
C GLY A 724 -24.97 -11.14 5.16
N PHE A 725 -23.83 -10.64 5.64
CA PHE A 725 -22.51 -11.28 5.51
C PHE A 725 -21.51 -10.72 6.54
N ASP A 726 -20.43 -11.45 6.77
CA ASP A 726 -19.27 -10.95 7.50
C ASP A 726 -18.37 -10.11 6.59
N ASP A 727 -18.02 -8.91 7.05
CA ASP A 727 -17.02 -8.05 6.42
C ASP A 727 -15.73 -8.10 7.25
N LYS A 728 -14.67 -8.67 6.67
CA LYS A 728 -13.36 -8.77 7.31
C LYS A 728 -12.41 -7.77 6.66
N VAL A 729 -11.78 -6.97 7.50
CA VAL A 729 -10.73 -6.03 7.11
C VAL A 729 -9.53 -6.29 8.00
N VAL A 730 -8.40 -6.65 7.40
CA VAL A 730 -7.10 -6.66 8.07
C VAL A 730 -6.30 -5.49 7.52
N GLN A 731 -5.91 -4.57 8.39
CA GLN A 731 -5.22 -3.34 7.99
C GLN A 731 -3.91 -3.19 8.77
N GLY A 732 -2.84 -2.92 8.03
CA GLY A 732 -1.54 -2.50 8.57
C GLY A 732 -1.12 -1.20 7.88
N TYR A 733 -1.22 -0.07 8.58
CA TYR A 733 -1.06 1.27 7.99
C TYR A 733 -1.99 1.44 6.77
N ASP A 734 -1.45 1.76 5.60
CA ASP A 734 -2.22 1.98 4.37
C ASP A 734 -2.46 0.71 3.54
N SER A 735 -1.92 -0.44 3.98
CA SER A 735 -2.15 -1.76 3.37
C SER A 735 -3.39 -2.40 3.94
N LYS A 736 -4.34 -2.76 3.07
CA LYS A 736 -5.64 -3.33 3.46
C LYS A 736 -5.88 -4.65 2.74
N GLU A 737 -6.37 -5.62 3.49
CA GLU A 737 -6.89 -6.90 2.99
C GLU A 737 -8.37 -6.99 3.35
N LEU A 738 -9.22 -7.19 2.33
CA LEU A 738 -10.65 -7.34 2.49
C LEU A 738 -11.08 -8.77 2.16
N ASP A 739 -11.98 -9.34 2.96
CA ASP A 739 -12.45 -10.72 2.78
C ASP A 739 -13.87 -10.91 3.35
N SER A 740 -14.52 -12.01 2.96
CA SER A 740 -15.82 -12.43 3.49
C SER A 740 -15.99 -13.94 3.41
N SER A 741 -16.64 -14.55 4.40
CA SER A 741 -16.97 -15.98 4.34
C SER A 741 -18.05 -16.31 3.30
N LYS A 742 -18.85 -15.32 2.88
CA LYS A 742 -19.88 -15.49 1.85
C LYS A 742 -19.31 -15.34 0.44
N VAL A 743 -18.46 -14.35 0.23
CA VAL A 743 -17.76 -14.11 -1.04
C VAL A 743 -16.29 -13.91 -0.72
N PRO A 744 -15.45 -14.96 -0.82
CA PRO A 744 -14.04 -14.85 -0.46
C PRO A 744 -13.29 -13.97 -1.44
N ALA A 745 -12.22 -13.30 -1.01
CA ALA A 745 -11.38 -12.48 -1.88
C ALA A 745 -10.88 -13.24 -3.13
N ARG A 746 -10.66 -14.57 -3.00
CA ARG A 746 -10.32 -15.47 -4.12
C ARG A 746 -11.30 -15.40 -5.30
N ALA A 747 -12.56 -15.02 -5.06
CA ALA A 747 -13.54 -14.81 -6.12
C ALA A 747 -13.13 -13.73 -7.13
N LEU A 748 -12.28 -12.76 -6.75
CA LEU A 748 -11.76 -11.71 -7.64
C LEU A 748 -10.85 -12.25 -8.76
N ALA A 749 -10.32 -13.47 -8.63
CA ALA A 749 -9.59 -14.14 -9.71
C ALA A 749 -10.51 -14.91 -10.67
N VAL A 750 -11.80 -15.02 -10.33
CA VAL A 750 -12.76 -15.91 -10.99
C VAL A 750 -13.90 -15.15 -11.65
N ALA A 751 -14.57 -14.29 -10.89
CA ALA A 751 -15.84 -13.65 -11.21
C ALA A 751 -15.78 -12.16 -10.85
N ARG A 752 -16.67 -11.35 -11.41
CA ARG A 752 -16.81 -9.94 -11.04
C ARG A 752 -17.42 -9.85 -9.64
N SER A 753 -16.68 -9.32 -8.67
CA SER A 753 -17.13 -9.18 -7.28
C SER A 753 -17.72 -7.79 -7.06
N VAL A 754 -18.94 -7.72 -6.52
CA VAL A 754 -19.64 -6.43 -6.35
C VAL A 754 -20.39 -6.36 -5.02
N VAL A 755 -20.67 -5.13 -4.60
CA VAL A 755 -21.67 -4.76 -3.61
C VAL A 755 -22.94 -4.37 -4.35
N ALA A 756 -24.06 -4.99 -4.00
CA ALA A 756 -25.37 -4.65 -4.53
C ALA A 756 -26.16 -3.94 -3.43
N PHE A 757 -26.50 -2.66 -3.65
CA PHE A 757 -27.46 -1.96 -2.79
C PHE A 757 -28.87 -2.41 -3.14
N THR A 758 -29.58 -2.92 -2.14
CA THR A 758 -30.91 -3.55 -2.28
C THR A 758 -31.99 -2.70 -1.63
N SER A 759 -33.23 -2.79 -2.11
CA SER A 759 -34.39 -2.09 -1.54
C SER A 759 -34.90 -2.70 -0.24
N ASP A 760 -34.65 -4.00 -0.05
CA ASP A 760 -35.12 -4.80 1.07
C ASP A 760 -33.96 -5.63 1.61
N TYR A 761 -34.00 -5.97 2.90
CA TYR A 761 -32.98 -6.82 3.49
C TYR A 761 -32.98 -8.21 2.85
N GLN A 762 -31.82 -8.62 2.34
CA GLN A 762 -31.58 -9.93 1.77
C GLN A 762 -30.26 -10.47 2.30
N GLU A 763 -30.24 -11.76 2.67
CA GLU A 763 -29.00 -12.47 2.98
C GLU A 763 -28.09 -12.53 1.75
N THR A 764 -26.77 -12.51 1.97
CA THR A 764 -25.81 -12.71 0.88
C THR A 764 -25.63 -14.21 0.63
N PRO A 765 -25.85 -14.70 -0.62
CA PRO A 765 -25.60 -16.08 -0.95
C PRO A 765 -24.10 -16.41 -0.89
N VAL A 766 -23.76 -17.66 -0.59
CA VAL A 766 -22.36 -18.12 -0.63
C VAL A 766 -21.93 -18.29 -2.09
N PHE A 767 -20.84 -17.64 -2.47
CA PHE A 767 -20.18 -17.85 -3.76
C PHE A 767 -19.12 -18.95 -3.63
N ASP A 768 -19.33 -20.07 -4.31
CA ASP A 768 -18.41 -21.20 -4.30
C ASP A 768 -17.37 -21.09 -5.43
N VAL A 769 -16.10 -20.91 -5.06
CA VAL A 769 -14.98 -20.82 -6.02
C VAL A 769 -14.51 -22.18 -6.54
N ARG A 770 -14.85 -23.30 -5.86
CA ARG A 770 -14.33 -24.65 -6.18
C ARG A 770 -14.58 -25.10 -7.62
N PRO A 771 -15.71 -24.79 -8.28
CA PRO A 771 -15.92 -25.16 -9.69
C PRO A 771 -14.89 -24.54 -10.66
N HIS A 772 -14.18 -23.51 -10.22
CA HIS A 772 -13.17 -22.81 -10.98
C HIS A 772 -11.74 -23.23 -10.62
N GLU A 773 -11.57 -24.14 -9.66
CA GLU A 773 -10.27 -24.75 -9.36
C GLU A 773 -9.99 -25.89 -10.36
N LYS A 774 -9.01 -25.68 -11.25
CA LYS A 774 -8.60 -26.65 -12.29
C LYS A 774 -7.09 -26.76 -12.33
N ASP A 775 -6.60 -27.99 -12.23
CA ASP A 775 -5.16 -28.31 -12.33
C ASP A 775 -4.29 -27.51 -11.33
N GLY A 776 -4.79 -27.30 -10.11
CA GLY A 776 -4.10 -26.52 -9.08
C GLY A 776 -4.14 -24.99 -9.28
N ALA A 777 -4.93 -24.50 -10.23
CA ALA A 777 -5.11 -23.07 -10.50
C ALA A 777 -6.58 -22.65 -10.35
N LEU A 778 -6.81 -21.39 -9.95
CA LEU A 778 -8.10 -20.72 -10.11
C LEU A 778 -8.21 -20.20 -11.55
N VAL A 779 -9.20 -20.66 -12.29
CA VAL A 779 -9.44 -20.28 -13.69
C VAL A 779 -10.60 -19.28 -13.76
N SER A 780 -10.39 -18.15 -14.41
CA SER A 780 -11.44 -17.13 -14.56
C SER A 780 -12.67 -17.70 -15.27
N ALA A 781 -13.85 -17.12 -15.00
CA ALA A 781 -15.09 -17.49 -15.68
C ALA A 781 -15.01 -17.31 -17.21
N THR A 782 -14.11 -16.43 -17.68
CA THR A 782 -13.82 -16.22 -19.11
C THR A 782 -12.84 -17.25 -19.69
N GLY A 783 -12.13 -18.01 -18.85
CA GLY A 783 -11.07 -18.93 -19.24
C GLY A 783 -9.75 -18.27 -19.64
N GLN A 784 -9.70 -16.94 -19.70
CA GLN A 784 -8.53 -16.19 -20.20
C GLN A 784 -7.43 -16.00 -19.14
N LEU A 785 -7.73 -16.19 -17.86
CA LEU A 785 -6.79 -16.01 -16.76
C LEU A 785 -6.72 -17.27 -15.90
N ARG A 786 -5.51 -17.65 -15.47
CA ARG A 786 -5.31 -18.74 -14.51
C ARG A 786 -4.33 -18.30 -13.43
N TRP A 787 -4.73 -18.38 -12.16
CA TRP A 787 -3.91 -18.04 -11.00
C TRP A 787 -3.48 -19.31 -10.25
N MET A 788 -2.17 -19.51 -10.11
CA MET A 788 -1.56 -20.58 -9.33
C MET A 788 -1.07 -20.00 -8.01
N GLU A 789 -1.81 -20.28 -6.94
CA GLU A 789 -1.48 -19.81 -5.58
C GLU A 789 -0.27 -20.56 -5.01
N SER A 790 0.35 -20.01 -3.96
CA SER A 790 1.49 -20.62 -3.28
C SER A 790 1.34 -20.51 -1.77
N ALA A 791 1.57 -21.63 -1.08
CA ALA A 791 1.64 -21.65 0.37
C ALA A 791 2.90 -20.92 0.92
N ARG A 792 3.89 -20.67 0.07
CA ARG A 792 5.09 -19.88 0.39
C ARG A 792 4.93 -18.45 -0.13
N ASN A 793 5.36 -17.48 0.66
CA ASN A 793 5.46 -16.08 0.27
C ASN A 793 6.91 -15.61 0.41
N PRO A 794 7.56 -15.11 -0.65
CA PRO A 794 7.03 -14.92 -2.01
C PRO A 794 6.83 -16.24 -2.77
N GLY A 795 5.85 -16.26 -3.68
CA GLY A 795 5.51 -17.42 -4.51
C GLY A 795 4.23 -17.20 -5.33
N GLY A 796 3.89 -18.17 -6.17
CA GLY A 796 2.69 -18.13 -7.03
C GLY A 796 2.93 -17.42 -8.36
N CYS A 797 1.99 -17.57 -9.29
CA CYS A 797 2.03 -16.93 -10.60
C CYS A 797 0.64 -16.89 -11.22
N PHE A 798 0.46 -16.06 -12.25
CA PHE A 798 -0.71 -16.17 -13.12
C PHE A 798 -0.30 -16.18 -14.60
N THR A 799 -1.19 -16.74 -15.41
CA THR A 799 -1.11 -16.70 -16.87
C THR A 799 -2.29 -15.96 -17.46
N MET A 800 -2.06 -15.37 -18.63
CA MET A 800 -3.09 -14.73 -19.44
C MET A 800 -3.03 -15.29 -20.86
N ASP A 801 -4.18 -15.71 -21.36
CA ASP A 801 -4.39 -16.25 -22.70
C ASP A 801 -5.55 -15.51 -23.38
N THR A 802 -5.23 -14.42 -24.08
CA THR A 802 -6.20 -13.65 -24.88
C THR A 802 -5.78 -13.62 -26.34
N PRO A 803 -6.67 -13.29 -27.31
CA PRO A 803 -6.26 -13.14 -28.70
C PRO A 803 -5.19 -12.05 -28.92
N GLY A 804 -5.23 -10.95 -28.15
CA GLY A 804 -4.32 -9.82 -28.30
C GLY A 804 -3.02 -9.95 -27.52
N THR A 805 -3.04 -10.62 -26.37
CA THR A 805 -1.91 -10.71 -25.44
C THR A 805 -1.83 -12.06 -24.74
N LYS A 806 -0.62 -12.64 -24.70
CA LYS A 806 -0.26 -13.76 -23.81
C LYS A 806 0.69 -13.27 -22.72
N ALA A 807 0.55 -13.78 -21.50
CA ALA A 807 1.50 -13.45 -20.44
C ALA A 807 1.68 -14.59 -19.43
N LEU A 808 2.86 -14.60 -18.82
CA LEU A 808 3.19 -15.34 -17.61
C LEU A 808 3.83 -14.36 -16.62
N VAL A 809 3.25 -14.25 -15.42
CA VAL A 809 3.71 -13.32 -14.39
C VAL A 809 3.85 -14.05 -13.07
N GLY A 810 5.08 -14.14 -12.55
CA GLY A 810 5.34 -14.67 -11.21
C GLY A 810 6.47 -15.68 -11.12
N PHE A 811 6.41 -16.51 -10.09
CA PHE A 811 7.42 -17.49 -9.69
C PHE A 811 7.23 -18.82 -10.43
N ALA A 812 7.60 -18.86 -11.70
CA ALA A 812 7.30 -19.97 -12.60
C ALA A 812 8.54 -20.61 -13.26
N GLN A 813 9.72 -20.47 -12.67
CA GLN A 813 10.98 -20.98 -13.23
C GLN A 813 10.86 -22.45 -13.68
N GLY A 814 11.23 -22.74 -14.92
CA GLY A 814 11.18 -24.07 -15.54
C GLY A 814 9.79 -24.56 -15.91
N GLN A 815 8.73 -23.77 -15.69
CA GLN A 815 7.36 -24.15 -16.02
C GLN A 815 7.02 -23.69 -17.44
N LYS A 816 6.88 -24.64 -18.36
CA LYS A 816 6.42 -24.36 -19.71
C LYS A 816 4.91 -24.08 -19.72
N CYS A 817 4.53 -22.87 -20.08
CA CYS A 817 3.14 -22.42 -20.15
C CYS A 817 2.68 -22.31 -21.61
N GLU A 818 1.72 -23.13 -22.01
CA GLU A 818 1.09 -23.09 -23.34
C GLU A 818 -0.11 -22.13 -23.32
N LEU A 819 -0.05 -21.06 -24.12
CA LEU A 819 -1.01 -19.95 -24.14
C LEU A 819 -1.45 -19.68 -25.57
N GLY A 820 -2.36 -20.51 -26.08
CA GLY A 820 -3.03 -20.31 -27.37
C GLY A 820 -2.13 -19.80 -28.52
N GLY A 821 -1.21 -20.65 -28.99
CA GLY A 821 -0.30 -20.33 -30.09
C GLY A 821 1.03 -19.69 -29.69
N VAL A 822 1.26 -19.46 -28.38
CA VAL A 822 2.55 -19.07 -27.82
C VAL A 822 2.87 -19.97 -26.62
N ALA A 823 4.12 -20.41 -26.49
CA ALA A 823 4.62 -21.06 -25.28
C ALA A 823 5.66 -20.15 -24.61
N ILE A 824 5.56 -19.99 -23.29
CA ILE A 824 6.52 -19.23 -22.49
C ILE A 824 7.11 -20.17 -21.44
N GLU A 825 8.43 -20.27 -21.39
CA GLU A 825 9.16 -21.08 -20.42
C GLU A 825 10.26 -20.22 -19.77
N PRO A 826 10.00 -19.64 -18.58
CA PRO A 826 10.97 -18.79 -17.91
C PRO A 826 12.08 -19.64 -17.29
N GLN A 827 13.29 -19.11 -17.34
CA GLN A 827 14.51 -19.72 -16.81
C GLN A 827 15.09 -18.92 -15.62
N CYS A 828 14.40 -17.85 -15.21
CA CYS A 828 14.67 -17.07 -14.01
C CYS A 828 13.59 -17.31 -12.94
N ARG A 829 13.91 -16.98 -11.69
CA ARG A 829 13.05 -17.22 -10.52
C ARG A 829 11.69 -16.52 -10.63
N PHE A 830 11.68 -15.27 -11.08
CA PHE A 830 10.51 -14.42 -11.18
C PHE A 830 10.62 -13.56 -12.44
N ALA A 831 9.51 -13.38 -13.15
CA ALA A 831 9.40 -12.41 -14.23
C ALA A 831 7.93 -12.11 -14.55
N ALA A 832 7.69 -10.95 -15.14
CA ALA A 832 6.52 -10.64 -15.93
C ALA A 832 6.92 -10.68 -17.42
N ILE A 833 6.46 -11.69 -18.14
CA ILE A 833 6.76 -11.91 -19.56
C ILE A 833 5.48 -11.79 -20.36
N TYR A 834 5.42 -10.79 -21.22
CA TYR A 834 4.30 -10.49 -22.11
C TYR A 834 4.70 -10.70 -23.57
N VAL A 835 3.78 -11.25 -24.35
CA VAL A 835 3.81 -11.26 -25.82
C VAL A 835 2.50 -10.62 -26.28
N THR A 836 2.54 -9.46 -26.92
CA THR A 836 1.33 -8.71 -27.31
C THR A 836 1.39 -8.25 -28.76
N ALA A 837 0.25 -8.26 -29.44
CA ALA A 837 0.11 -7.64 -30.75
C ALA A 837 0.39 -6.13 -30.66
N ARG A 838 1.30 -5.62 -31.52
CA ARG A 838 1.70 -4.21 -31.47
C ARG A 838 0.61 -3.26 -31.97
N ALA A 839 -0.21 -3.70 -32.92
CA ALA A 839 -1.29 -2.92 -33.54
C ALA A 839 -2.58 -2.96 -32.69
N LYS A 840 -3.33 -1.86 -32.71
CA LYS A 840 -4.56 -1.67 -31.90
C LYS A 840 -5.74 -2.55 -32.33
N ASP A 841 -5.78 -2.95 -33.60
CA ASP A 841 -6.89 -3.67 -34.24
C ASP A 841 -6.51 -5.11 -34.64
N LYS A 842 -5.38 -5.64 -34.15
CA LYS A 842 -4.86 -6.97 -34.49
C LYS A 842 -4.74 -7.87 -33.27
N THR A 843 -4.65 -9.16 -33.55
CA THR A 843 -4.41 -10.25 -32.60
C THR A 843 -3.02 -10.84 -32.84
N ILE A 844 -2.54 -11.69 -31.93
CA ILE A 844 -1.25 -12.38 -32.09
C ILE A 844 -1.22 -13.23 -33.35
N ALA A 845 -2.36 -13.82 -33.74
CA ALA A 845 -2.47 -14.68 -34.91
C ALA A 845 -2.24 -13.94 -36.23
N ASN A 846 -2.60 -12.66 -36.32
CA ASN A 846 -2.62 -11.90 -37.58
C ASN A 846 -1.83 -10.58 -37.57
N ALA A 847 -1.26 -10.18 -36.43
CA ALA A 847 -0.44 -8.97 -36.36
C ALA A 847 0.87 -9.15 -37.16
N PRO A 848 1.28 -8.15 -37.96
CA PRO A 848 2.59 -8.20 -38.62
C PRO A 848 3.75 -8.11 -37.61
N GLU A 849 3.48 -7.52 -36.45
CA GLU A 849 4.46 -7.25 -35.41
C GLU A 849 3.93 -7.62 -34.02
N LEU A 850 4.75 -8.31 -33.24
CA LEU A 850 4.50 -8.58 -31.82
C LEU A 850 5.59 -7.92 -30.98
N LEU A 851 5.20 -7.41 -29.81
CA LEU A 851 6.11 -6.90 -28.81
C LEU A 851 6.26 -7.92 -27.68
N VAL A 852 7.51 -8.22 -27.31
CA VAL A 852 7.84 -8.94 -26.08
C VAL A 852 8.34 -7.94 -25.05
N VAL A 853 7.75 -7.97 -23.86
CA VAL A 853 8.17 -7.19 -22.69
C VAL A 853 8.44 -8.16 -21.55
N ALA A 854 9.67 -8.16 -21.04
CA ALA A 854 10.15 -9.11 -20.05
C ALA A 854 10.86 -8.37 -18.90
N ILE A 855 10.16 -8.17 -17.78
CA ILE A 855 10.62 -7.38 -16.62
C ILE A 855 10.67 -8.28 -15.38
N ALA A 856 11.71 -8.16 -14.56
CA ALA A 856 11.83 -8.80 -13.25
C ALA A 856 12.09 -7.74 -12.17
N ARG A 857 12.94 -8.03 -11.18
CA ARG A 857 13.30 -7.08 -10.12
C ARG A 857 14.23 -5.98 -10.62
N ALA A 858 14.35 -4.93 -9.81
CA ALA A 858 15.38 -3.92 -9.96
C ALA A 858 15.91 -3.47 -8.59
N ARG A 859 17.18 -3.05 -8.56
CA ARG A 859 17.89 -2.60 -7.36
C ARG A 859 18.78 -1.42 -7.70
N ASN A 860 19.06 -0.55 -6.74
CA ASN A 860 20.18 0.37 -6.89
C ASN A 860 21.51 -0.41 -6.79
N THR A 861 22.58 0.14 -7.38
CA THR A 861 23.93 -0.42 -7.20
C THR A 861 24.31 -0.39 -5.73
N GLY A 862 24.73 -1.53 -5.17
CA GLY A 862 25.05 -1.68 -3.74
C GLY A 862 23.83 -1.74 -2.81
N MET A 863 22.61 -1.85 -3.35
CA MET A 863 21.42 -2.11 -2.55
C MET A 863 21.46 -3.52 -1.97
N LYS A 864 21.26 -3.65 -0.66
CA LYS A 864 21.34 -4.92 0.06
C LYS A 864 20.08 -5.19 0.84
N PHE A 865 19.72 -6.47 0.92
CA PHE A 865 18.65 -6.99 1.75
C PHE A 865 19.21 -7.95 2.79
N SER A 866 18.41 -8.25 3.81
CA SER A 866 18.67 -9.33 4.75
C SER A 866 18.84 -10.64 3.96
N PRO A 867 19.57 -11.65 4.49
CA PRO A 867 19.63 -12.97 3.87
C PRO A 867 18.25 -13.59 3.60
N ALA A 868 17.24 -13.20 4.39
CA ALA A 868 15.83 -13.55 4.20
C ALA A 868 15.15 -12.85 3.01
N GLY A 869 15.68 -11.70 2.58
CA GLY A 869 15.07 -10.81 1.59
C GLY A 869 13.93 -9.95 2.16
N ASP A 870 13.55 -10.09 3.42
CA ASP A 870 12.37 -9.43 4.01
C ASP A 870 12.63 -8.02 4.56
N ARG A 871 13.89 -7.58 4.56
CA ARG A 871 14.32 -6.28 5.07
C ARG A 871 15.43 -5.69 4.23
N MET A 872 15.28 -4.44 3.79
CA MET A 872 16.37 -3.70 3.15
C MET A 872 17.41 -3.27 4.21
N LEU A 873 18.68 -3.58 3.97
CA LEU A 873 19.82 -3.23 4.81
C LEU A 873 20.56 -1.99 4.29
N ALA A 874 20.73 -1.89 2.98
CA ALA A 874 21.35 -0.74 2.35
C ALA A 874 20.52 -0.31 1.14
N LYS A 875 20.32 1.00 0.99
CA LYS A 875 19.52 1.57 -0.12
C LYS A 875 20.25 1.51 -1.46
N GLY A 876 21.58 1.44 -1.45
CA GLY A 876 22.40 1.60 -2.65
C GLY A 876 22.30 2.99 -3.27
N GLU A 877 22.97 3.18 -4.40
CA GLU A 877 22.97 4.42 -5.18
C GLU A 877 22.80 4.13 -6.68
N ALA A 878 22.58 5.18 -7.48
CA ALA A 878 22.55 5.07 -8.93
C ALA A 878 23.87 4.45 -9.47
N PRO A 879 23.83 3.71 -10.60
CA PRO A 879 22.66 3.43 -11.43
C PRO A 879 21.75 2.33 -10.87
N ILE A 880 20.51 2.31 -11.35
CA ILE A 880 19.58 1.18 -11.16
C ILE A 880 20.08 -0.01 -11.98
N LEU A 881 20.08 -1.20 -11.39
CA LEU A 881 20.37 -2.49 -11.98
C LEU A 881 19.06 -3.27 -12.15
N MET A 882 18.87 -3.85 -13.33
CA MET A 882 17.73 -4.70 -13.66
C MET A 882 18.13 -6.18 -13.57
N GLU A 883 17.29 -6.98 -12.93
CA GLU A 883 17.42 -8.43 -12.97
C GLU A 883 17.16 -8.95 -14.39
N PRO A 884 18.07 -9.76 -14.96
CA PRO A 884 17.91 -10.25 -16.31
C PRO A 884 16.82 -11.32 -16.38
N VAL A 885 15.83 -11.10 -17.25
CA VAL A 885 14.87 -12.15 -17.59
C VAL A 885 15.49 -13.09 -18.61
N LYS A 886 15.45 -14.38 -18.30
CA LYS A 886 15.80 -15.47 -19.23
C LYS A 886 14.57 -16.30 -19.48
N ALA A 887 14.25 -16.56 -20.74
CA ALA A 887 13.11 -17.40 -21.10
C ALA A 887 13.25 -17.95 -22.52
N ARG A 888 12.65 -19.12 -22.73
CA ARG A 888 12.38 -19.66 -24.07
C ARG A 888 10.96 -19.27 -24.46
N ILE A 889 10.81 -18.68 -25.64
CA ILE A 889 9.51 -18.29 -26.19
C ILE A 889 9.35 -19.02 -27.53
N ALA A 890 8.22 -19.69 -27.70
CA ALA A 890 7.86 -20.35 -28.96
C ALA A 890 6.51 -19.83 -29.45
N PHE A 891 6.32 -19.81 -30.77
CA PHE A 891 5.05 -19.46 -31.39
C PHE A 891 4.66 -20.51 -32.42
N GLY A 892 3.37 -20.85 -32.46
CA GLY A 892 2.79 -21.81 -33.39
C GLY A 892 2.45 -21.24 -34.76
N ARG A 893 2.92 -20.02 -35.09
CA ARG A 893 2.64 -19.35 -36.36
C ARG A 893 3.63 -19.81 -37.43
N ALA A 894 3.12 -20.24 -38.59
CA ALA A 894 3.92 -20.54 -39.77
C ALA A 894 4.48 -19.26 -40.41
N GLY A 895 5.70 -19.32 -40.94
CA GLY A 895 6.38 -18.21 -41.61
C GLY A 895 7.72 -17.86 -40.97
N ALA A 896 8.58 -17.18 -41.73
CA ALA A 896 9.85 -16.68 -41.22
C ALA A 896 9.60 -15.52 -40.25
N ALA A 897 10.06 -15.67 -39.01
CA ALA A 897 10.02 -14.63 -38.00
C ALA A 897 11.42 -14.07 -37.76
N LYS A 898 11.52 -12.76 -37.63
CA LYS A 898 12.74 -12.05 -37.23
C LYS A 898 12.50 -11.41 -35.86
N VAL A 899 13.35 -11.77 -34.90
CA VAL A 899 13.30 -11.23 -33.52
C VAL A 899 14.43 -10.23 -33.35
N THR A 900 14.09 -8.95 -33.32
CA THR A 900 15.03 -7.83 -33.16
C THR A 900 15.09 -7.43 -31.69
N VAL A 901 16.31 -7.31 -31.15
CA VAL A 901 16.54 -6.78 -29.81
C VAL A 901 16.35 -5.26 -29.85
N LEU A 902 15.61 -4.71 -28.88
CA LEU A 902 15.38 -3.27 -28.77
C LEU A 902 16.25 -2.67 -27.67
N ASP A 903 16.62 -1.39 -27.78
CA ASP A 903 17.21 -0.67 -26.65
C ASP A 903 16.18 -0.42 -25.53
N GLN A 904 16.62 0.18 -24.42
CA GLN A 904 15.77 0.42 -23.26
C GLN A 904 14.77 1.57 -23.44
N ASP A 905 14.89 2.35 -24.52
CA ASP A 905 13.87 3.32 -24.98
C ASP A 905 12.94 2.71 -26.06
N GLY A 906 13.14 1.43 -26.41
CA GLY A 906 12.32 0.66 -27.33
C GLY A 906 12.61 0.88 -28.82
N LYS A 907 13.81 1.34 -29.18
CA LYS A 907 14.26 1.45 -30.58
C LYS A 907 14.94 0.17 -31.05
N PRO A 908 14.74 -0.25 -32.32
CA PRO A 908 15.45 -1.39 -32.89
C PRO A 908 16.97 -1.21 -32.86
N THR A 909 17.69 -2.28 -32.50
CA THR A 909 19.14 -2.38 -32.62
C THR A 909 19.53 -3.25 -33.82
N ASP A 910 20.82 -3.32 -34.13
CA ASP A 910 21.34 -4.22 -35.18
C ASP A 910 21.36 -5.70 -34.75
N ARG A 911 21.01 -6.00 -33.49
CA ARG A 911 21.04 -7.36 -32.94
C ARG A 911 19.74 -8.09 -33.22
N VAL A 912 19.87 -9.28 -33.81
CA VAL A 912 18.76 -10.19 -34.12
C VAL A 912 19.00 -11.52 -33.41
N LEU A 913 17.97 -12.08 -32.78
CA LEU A 913 18.04 -13.38 -32.14
C LEU A 913 17.76 -14.51 -33.13
N PRO A 914 18.48 -15.63 -33.06
CA PRO A 914 18.18 -16.79 -33.88
C PRO A 914 16.81 -17.36 -33.52
N VAL A 915 16.06 -17.74 -34.56
CA VAL A 915 14.76 -18.42 -34.42
C VAL A 915 14.90 -19.82 -35.00
N GLU A 916 14.73 -20.82 -34.15
CA GLU A 916 14.84 -22.24 -34.51
C GLU A 916 13.52 -22.94 -34.22
N ASN A 917 12.93 -23.57 -35.24
CA ASN A 917 11.65 -24.29 -35.12
C ASN A 917 10.54 -23.45 -34.46
N GLY A 918 10.45 -22.16 -34.83
CA GLY A 918 9.45 -21.24 -34.28
C GLY A 918 9.70 -20.83 -32.83
N ALA A 919 10.91 -21.01 -32.30
CA ALA A 919 11.28 -20.64 -30.95
C ALA A 919 12.58 -19.83 -30.89
N PHE A 920 12.71 -19.00 -29.86
CA PHE A 920 13.90 -18.21 -29.57
C PHE A 920 14.10 -18.10 -28.05
N ALA A 921 15.31 -17.71 -27.64
CA ALA A 921 15.65 -17.50 -26.23
C ALA A 921 16.06 -16.05 -25.99
N ILE A 922 15.37 -15.40 -25.04
CA ILE A 922 15.78 -14.11 -24.50
C ILE A 922 16.74 -14.33 -23.33
N ASP A 923 17.79 -13.52 -23.26
CA ASP A 923 18.72 -13.50 -22.13
C ASP A 923 19.07 -12.05 -21.81
N GLY A 924 18.37 -11.47 -20.84
CA GLY A 924 18.59 -10.08 -20.43
C GLY A 924 20.02 -9.78 -19.98
N ALA A 925 20.79 -10.78 -19.53
CA ALA A 925 22.20 -10.57 -19.16
C ALA A 925 23.06 -10.34 -20.40
N ARG A 926 22.73 -10.98 -21.53
CA ARG A 926 23.35 -10.77 -22.86
C ARG A 926 22.77 -9.55 -23.58
N ASP A 927 21.46 -9.39 -23.50
CA ASP A 927 20.69 -8.47 -24.33
C ASP A 927 20.60 -7.07 -23.73
N LYS A 928 20.78 -6.94 -22.41
CA LYS A 928 20.81 -5.67 -21.66
C LYS A 928 19.56 -4.82 -21.86
N THR A 929 18.41 -5.47 -22.06
CA THR A 929 17.12 -4.86 -22.35
C THR A 929 15.96 -5.81 -21.99
N PRO A 930 14.78 -5.26 -21.60
CA PRO A 930 13.57 -6.05 -21.41
C PRO A 930 12.70 -6.15 -22.68
N TYR A 931 13.08 -5.53 -23.80
CA TYR A 931 12.20 -5.34 -24.96
C TYR A 931 12.71 -6.03 -26.24
N TYR A 932 11.80 -6.73 -26.93
CA TYR A 932 12.10 -7.42 -28.19
C TYR A 932 10.93 -7.25 -29.17
N LEU A 933 11.24 -7.06 -30.45
CA LEU A 933 10.25 -6.94 -31.53
C LEU A 933 10.29 -8.16 -32.43
N ILE A 934 9.15 -8.83 -32.59
CA ILE A 934 8.99 -9.93 -33.53
C ILE A 934 8.31 -9.37 -34.77
N THR A 935 8.90 -9.60 -35.94
CA THR A 935 8.34 -9.26 -37.26
C THR A 935 8.14 -10.54 -38.05
N PHE A 936 6.99 -10.69 -38.70
CA PHE A 936 6.73 -11.81 -39.59
C PHE A 936 6.88 -11.36 -41.04
N GLY A 937 7.53 -12.18 -41.87
CA GLY A 937 7.55 -11.97 -43.32
C GLY A 937 6.12 -11.92 -43.88
N GLN A 938 5.89 -11.05 -44.86
CA GLN A 938 4.60 -10.94 -45.55
C GLN A 938 4.27 -12.21 -46.34
#